data_AF-A0A2W4QPM6-F1
#
_entry.id   AF-A0A2W4QPM6-F1
#
_cell.length_a   1.000
_cell.length_b   1.000
_cell.length_c   1.000
_cell.angle_alpha   90.00
_cell.angle_beta   90.00
_cell.angle_gamma   90.00
#
_symmetry.space_group_name_H-M   'P 1'
#
loop_
_entity.id
_entity.type
_entity.pdbx_description
1 polymer ?
#
loop_
_entity_poly.entity_id
_entity_poly.type
_entity_poly.pdbx_seq_one_letter_code
_entity_poly.pdbx_strand_id
1 'polypeptide(L)'
;MDERGSLESGECEPTYINLKIAELKVILANRKNIKKGLVHWIIQEFIPTTAKGHLSNERHLREAPRDWVVEVEAATGHPSELQSVAIRTWRDARKSEPQELYCNSRYNFHKTLEKIARWAYDLKYRIHFEWVWDSKKIYLVQADECHKSIHVANQIKSVLLPKSSSFKDITEVFYIANSKHYSSYRKLKNTNLYRDIGYNIPDFYILEYGFELSKILDEGLCSDKLILDLESLTKLPLVIRTDGLDIPDDKYEMLPRSDELRSGEAAKRWLLNEFKDTIIKLSLDKCQLCLIAHHFVPASASAWCQAYPANRRVRIESLWGIPEGLYFYAHDVFDVDTITTSIPPNLNPPESISIKEKLRYKRRFVAPDDSGNWVVHQTNEKTDWQPSIKQERWIKEIAWKSRCIAAKEQKPVVVMWLIDIPKARSTHAVMPWFHLDWKNEAYSPKAAPRKKLSSSIEFVLRTEADWETLQENCRSGKSIVRVVLDPAESTLIRNQLFLTTLAALAKEKSFVVELSGGILSHAYYLLTSSGCEVECVDLYATEDDEIEFNKLVRDKIPDNIKARGENVELLRLEGEALIAALKRKVVEEAFEVVDSKTTQQMVEELADLREVMDALKNQLGISEKDVKKVQNSKAKSRGGFNEGLMLTRTVLASSLGEDESAKDDPLMTFPQSKVRTISHETQLPPYNMDMHVDKRHNAQGTAERQVTLTLPTHANIFKHRSEYFYLETQDGHRHELTLEVTLERNNADLRCKLRLINAPVQLDLPMFEKLE
;
A
#
# COMPACT_ATOMS: atom_id res chain seq x y z
N MET A 1 -15.22 -5.99 20.92
CA MET A 1 -13.87 -5.95 20.30
C MET A 1 -12.83 -5.42 21.26
N ASP A 2 -13.03 -4.24 21.87
CA ASP A 2 -12.04 -3.65 22.78
C ASP A 2 -11.85 -4.46 24.09
N GLU A 3 -12.73 -5.43 24.38
CA GLU A 3 -12.61 -6.39 25.49
C GLU A 3 -12.11 -7.79 25.06
N ARG A 4 -11.71 -8.00 23.80
CA ARG A 4 -11.20 -9.32 23.35
C ARG A 4 -9.83 -9.59 23.99
N GLY A 5 -9.62 -10.81 24.49
CA GLY A 5 -8.45 -11.15 25.32
C GLY A 5 -8.50 -10.60 26.77
N SER A 6 -9.62 -10.00 27.18
CA SER A 6 -9.81 -9.55 28.56
C SER A 6 -10.08 -10.69 29.55
N LEU A 7 -10.44 -11.87 29.06
CA LEU A 7 -10.74 -13.07 29.85
C LEU A 7 -9.50 -13.94 30.05
N GLU A 8 -9.52 -14.73 31.12
CA GLU A 8 -8.41 -15.60 31.52
C GLU A 8 -8.83 -17.06 31.39
N SER A 9 -7.90 -17.91 30.96
CA SER A 9 -8.09 -19.35 30.82
C SER A 9 -7.04 -20.11 31.60
N GLY A 10 -7.38 -21.27 32.14
CA GLY A 10 -6.43 -22.12 32.84
C GLY A 10 -6.80 -23.60 32.74
N GLU A 11 -5.80 -24.43 32.46
CA GLU A 11 -5.95 -25.89 32.45
C GLU A 11 -5.96 -26.45 33.87
N CYS A 12 -6.80 -27.45 34.12
CA CYS A 12 -6.79 -28.21 35.37
C CYS A 12 -7.45 -29.57 35.20
N GLU A 13 -7.07 -30.51 36.06
CA GLU A 13 -7.82 -31.77 36.21
C GLU A 13 -9.21 -31.49 36.82
N PRO A 14 -10.23 -32.33 36.54
CA PRO A 14 -11.60 -32.12 37.03
C PRO A 14 -11.71 -31.92 38.54
N THR A 15 -10.83 -32.56 39.33
CA THR A 15 -10.79 -32.45 40.80
C THR A 15 -10.34 -31.07 41.30
N TYR A 16 -9.69 -30.26 40.46
CA TYR A 16 -9.09 -28.97 40.83
C TYR A 16 -9.78 -27.76 40.21
N ILE A 17 -10.92 -27.94 39.53
CA ILE A 17 -11.67 -26.86 38.89
C ILE A 17 -11.96 -25.71 39.86
N ASN A 18 -12.41 -26.00 41.08
CA ASN A 18 -12.72 -24.98 42.08
C ASN A 18 -11.48 -24.15 42.48
N LEU A 19 -10.32 -24.80 42.61
CA LEU A 19 -9.06 -24.11 42.91
C LEU A 19 -8.61 -23.24 41.74
N LYS A 20 -8.71 -23.77 40.51
CA LYS A 20 -8.34 -23.01 39.31
C LYS A 20 -9.23 -21.78 39.12
N ILE A 21 -10.54 -21.91 39.33
CA ILE A 21 -11.46 -20.76 39.32
C ILE A 21 -11.07 -19.73 40.39
N ALA A 22 -10.69 -20.16 41.59
CA ALA A 22 -10.24 -19.23 42.65
C ALA A 22 -8.96 -18.49 42.26
N GLU A 23 -7.99 -19.16 41.65
CA GLU A 23 -6.76 -18.56 41.12
C GLU A 23 -7.07 -17.52 40.02
N LEU A 24 -7.88 -17.90 39.04
CA LEU A 24 -8.28 -17.01 37.94
C LEU A 24 -9.07 -15.79 38.48
N LYS A 25 -9.88 -15.95 39.54
CA LYS A 25 -10.54 -14.82 40.21
C LYS A 25 -9.56 -13.80 40.79
N VAL A 26 -8.43 -14.25 41.34
CA VAL A 26 -7.38 -13.35 41.86
C VAL A 26 -6.73 -12.56 40.74
N ILE A 27 -6.43 -13.23 39.62
CA ILE A 27 -5.87 -12.58 38.43
C ILE A 27 -6.83 -11.52 37.88
N LEU A 28 -8.12 -11.88 37.73
CA LEU A 28 -9.16 -10.95 37.29
C LEU A 28 -9.39 -9.81 38.30
N ALA A 29 -9.18 -10.04 39.60
CA ALA A 29 -9.37 -9.01 40.62
C ALA A 29 -8.41 -7.83 40.48
N ASN A 30 -7.25 -8.03 39.84
CA ASN A 30 -6.24 -7.01 39.57
C ASN A 30 -6.49 -6.24 38.27
N ARG A 31 -7.48 -6.64 37.44
CA ARG A 31 -7.83 -5.92 36.21
C ARG A 31 -8.87 -4.82 36.51
N LYS A 32 -8.49 -3.56 36.25
CA LYS A 32 -9.30 -2.36 36.58
C LYS A 32 -10.67 -2.26 35.88
N ASN A 33 -10.93 -3.03 34.81
CA ASN A 33 -12.09 -2.85 33.93
C ASN A 33 -13.10 -4.02 33.90
N ILE A 34 -13.05 -4.97 34.84
CA ILE A 34 -13.95 -6.15 34.81
C ILE A 34 -15.07 -6.03 35.85
N LYS A 35 -16.33 -6.04 35.39
CA LYS A 35 -17.51 -6.12 36.26
C LYS A 35 -17.63 -7.52 36.86
N LYS A 36 -17.00 -7.74 38.02
CA LYS A 36 -16.87 -9.04 38.71
C LYS A 36 -18.18 -9.83 38.84
N GLY A 37 -19.32 -9.15 39.01
CA GLY A 37 -20.65 -9.78 39.14
C GLY A 37 -21.24 -10.33 37.84
N LEU A 38 -20.61 -10.08 36.68
CA LEU A 38 -21.06 -10.51 35.36
C LEU A 38 -20.09 -11.50 34.70
N VAL A 39 -19.07 -11.97 35.42
CA VAL A 39 -18.11 -12.94 34.89
C VAL A 39 -18.67 -14.35 35.02
N HIS A 40 -18.87 -15.00 33.88
CA HIS A 40 -19.29 -16.40 33.79
C HIS A 40 -18.07 -17.30 33.54
N TRP A 41 -18.06 -18.49 34.16
CA TRP A 41 -17.01 -19.49 33.97
C TRP A 41 -17.48 -20.53 32.97
N ILE A 42 -16.68 -20.74 31.93
CA ILE A 42 -16.92 -21.79 30.94
C ILE A 42 -15.91 -22.90 31.23
N ILE A 43 -16.42 -24.12 31.43
CA ILE A 43 -15.61 -25.33 31.59
C ILE A 43 -15.78 -26.15 30.32
N GLN A 44 -14.67 -26.51 29.69
CA GLN A 44 -14.64 -27.35 28.50
C GLN A 44 -13.53 -28.39 28.63
N GLU A 45 -13.64 -29.48 27.87
CA GLU A 45 -12.53 -30.44 27.75
C GLU A 45 -11.32 -29.76 27.10
N PHE A 46 -10.13 -30.06 27.62
CA PHE A 46 -8.90 -29.51 27.10
C PHE A 46 -8.59 -30.10 25.72
N ILE A 47 -8.35 -29.23 24.74
CA ILE A 47 -7.99 -29.62 23.37
C ILE A 47 -6.47 -29.46 23.20
N PRO A 48 -5.72 -30.55 22.99
CA PRO A 48 -4.28 -30.46 22.71
C PRO A 48 -4.02 -29.60 21.48
N THR A 49 -3.47 -28.40 21.68
CA THR A 49 -3.37 -27.39 20.63
C THR A 49 -1.98 -27.44 19.98
N THR A 50 -1.93 -27.88 18.71
CA THR A 50 -0.71 -27.88 17.89
C THR A 50 -0.57 -26.58 17.08
N ALA A 51 -1.70 -26.01 16.64
CA ALA A 51 -1.76 -24.69 16.04
C ALA A 51 -3.09 -24.01 16.41
N LYS A 52 -3.13 -22.69 16.34
CA LYS A 52 -4.33 -21.89 16.57
C LYS A 52 -4.31 -20.63 15.71
N GLY A 53 -5.44 -19.94 15.65
CA GLY A 53 -5.51 -18.64 15.01
C GLY A 53 -6.92 -18.12 14.87
N HIS A 54 -7.10 -17.21 13.91
CA HIS A 54 -8.34 -16.45 13.73
C HIS A 54 -8.91 -16.65 12.32
N LEU A 55 -10.23 -16.60 12.20
CA LEU A 55 -10.95 -16.50 10.93
C LEU A 55 -11.96 -15.36 11.07
N SER A 56 -11.84 -14.31 10.28
CA SER A 56 -12.68 -13.13 10.44
C SER A 56 -13.03 -12.45 9.12
N ASN A 57 -14.29 -12.05 8.99
CA ASN A 57 -14.73 -11.05 8.01
C ASN A 57 -15.14 -9.74 8.69
N GLU A 58 -14.61 -9.42 9.86
CA GLU A 58 -14.92 -8.16 10.52
C GLU A 58 -14.64 -6.97 9.60
N ARG A 59 -15.48 -5.93 9.74
CA ARG A 59 -15.50 -4.81 8.81
C ARG A 59 -14.17 -4.07 8.70
N HIS A 60 -13.38 -4.06 9.77
CA HIS A 60 -12.04 -3.46 9.79
C HIS A 60 -10.98 -4.23 8.98
N LEU A 61 -11.19 -5.52 8.71
CA LEU A 61 -10.30 -6.34 7.89
C LEU A 61 -10.72 -6.35 6.42
N ARG A 62 -12.04 -6.39 6.15
CA ARG A 62 -12.59 -6.56 4.81
C ARG A 62 -13.87 -5.73 4.62
N GLU A 63 -13.93 -4.97 3.53
CA GLU A 63 -15.11 -4.20 3.17
C GLU A 63 -16.30 -5.11 2.82
N ALA A 64 -16.09 -6.13 1.99
CA ALA A 64 -17.17 -7.00 1.53
C ALA A 64 -17.34 -8.21 2.47
N PRO A 65 -18.59 -8.60 2.81
CA PRO A 65 -18.85 -9.70 3.75
C PRO A 65 -18.42 -11.09 3.23
N ARG A 66 -18.21 -11.21 1.92
CA ARG A 66 -17.72 -12.43 1.25
C ARG A 66 -16.22 -12.63 1.40
N ASP A 67 -15.48 -11.58 1.77
CA ASP A 67 -14.04 -11.61 1.87
C ASP A 67 -13.66 -11.76 3.34
N TRP A 68 -12.77 -12.71 3.60
CA TRP A 68 -12.35 -13.17 4.93
C TRP A 68 -10.84 -13.20 5.02
N VAL A 69 -10.35 -13.15 6.25
CA VAL A 69 -8.95 -13.33 6.60
C VAL A 69 -8.83 -14.55 7.50
N VAL A 70 -7.94 -15.46 7.13
CA VAL A 70 -7.45 -16.55 7.97
C VAL A 70 -6.09 -16.14 8.50
N GLU A 71 -5.95 -16.09 9.80
CA GLU A 71 -4.69 -15.93 10.49
C GLU A 71 -4.35 -17.24 11.19
N VAL A 72 -3.10 -17.68 11.03
CA VAL A 72 -2.51 -18.75 11.81
C VAL A 72 -1.45 -18.12 12.69
N GLU A 73 -1.62 -18.26 14.00
CA GLU A 73 -0.62 -17.79 14.94
C GLU A 73 0.69 -18.55 14.73
N ALA A 74 1.79 -17.88 15.04
CA ALA A 74 3.09 -18.49 14.97
C ALA A 74 3.26 -19.53 16.11
N ALA A 75 3.89 -20.65 15.78
CA ALA A 75 4.12 -21.77 16.68
C ALA A 75 5.61 -22.19 16.61
N THR A 76 6.06 -23.04 17.51
CA THR A 76 7.46 -23.50 17.55
C THR A 76 7.88 -24.08 16.18
N GLY A 77 8.81 -23.39 15.48
CA GLY A 77 9.28 -23.79 14.15
C GLY A 77 8.44 -23.31 12.95
N HIS A 78 7.34 -22.57 13.17
CA HIS A 78 6.47 -22.07 12.10
C HIS A 78 6.12 -20.58 12.29
N PRO A 79 6.38 -19.70 11.29
CA PRO A 79 6.00 -18.29 11.37
C PRO A 79 4.48 -18.11 11.28
N SER A 80 4.01 -16.90 11.59
CA SER A 80 2.60 -16.53 11.44
C SER A 80 2.24 -16.48 9.96
N GLU A 81 1.02 -16.89 9.64
CA GLU A 81 0.51 -16.96 8.28
C GLU A 81 -0.80 -16.19 8.18
N LEU A 82 -0.92 -15.32 7.17
CA LEU A 82 -2.14 -14.60 6.87
C LEU A 82 -2.58 -14.94 5.44
N GLN A 83 -3.80 -15.43 5.28
CA GLN A 83 -4.36 -15.83 3.99
C GLN A 83 -5.74 -15.22 3.79
N SER A 84 -6.07 -14.86 2.55
CA SER A 84 -7.39 -14.35 2.21
C SER A 84 -8.28 -15.45 1.67
N VAL A 85 -9.53 -15.48 2.13
CA VAL A 85 -10.57 -16.38 1.63
C VAL A 85 -11.67 -15.51 1.02
N ALA A 86 -12.01 -15.73 -0.25
CA ALA A 86 -13.07 -14.99 -0.94
C ALA A 86 -14.16 -15.94 -1.39
N ILE A 87 -15.35 -15.81 -0.83
CA ILE A 87 -16.50 -16.65 -1.17
C ILE A 87 -17.06 -16.23 -2.53
N ARG A 88 -17.05 -17.17 -3.49
CA ARG A 88 -17.55 -16.98 -4.86
C ARG A 88 -18.81 -17.84 -5.05
N THR A 89 -19.97 -17.19 -5.17
CA THR A 89 -21.29 -17.85 -5.23
C THR A 89 -21.56 -18.68 -6.49
N TRP A 90 -20.78 -18.49 -7.57
CA TRP A 90 -21.04 -19.15 -8.86
C TRP A 90 -20.37 -20.51 -9.04
N ARG A 91 -19.56 -21.00 -8.08
CA ARG A 91 -18.81 -22.26 -8.20
C ARG A 91 -19.36 -23.42 -7.36
N ASP A 92 -20.26 -23.18 -6.40
CA ASP A 92 -20.79 -24.22 -5.53
C ASP A 92 -22.19 -23.80 -5.02
N ALA A 93 -23.24 -24.47 -5.49
CA ALA A 93 -24.62 -24.26 -5.07
C ALA A 93 -25.07 -25.21 -3.92
N ARG A 94 -24.12 -25.86 -3.25
CA ARG A 94 -24.39 -26.85 -2.21
C ARG A 94 -24.63 -26.17 -0.85
N LYS A 95 -25.75 -26.47 -0.19
CA LYS A 95 -26.03 -26.05 1.19
C LYS A 95 -24.99 -26.69 2.13
N SER A 96 -24.44 -25.91 3.06
CA SER A 96 -23.52 -26.43 4.09
C SER A 96 -24.30 -27.27 5.11
N GLU A 97 -24.10 -28.58 5.09
CA GLU A 97 -24.54 -29.47 6.17
C GLU A 97 -23.52 -29.43 7.33
N PRO A 98 -23.95 -29.62 8.59
CA PRO A 98 -23.05 -29.74 9.73
C PRO A 98 -22.09 -30.92 9.52
N GLN A 99 -20.79 -30.63 9.48
CA GLN A 99 -19.74 -31.63 9.29
C GLN A 99 -18.59 -31.34 10.23
N GLU A 100 -17.90 -32.39 10.64
CA GLU A 100 -16.64 -32.25 11.37
C GLU A 100 -15.56 -31.61 10.47
N LEU A 101 -14.77 -30.71 11.06
CA LEU A 101 -13.75 -29.94 10.36
C LEU A 101 -12.41 -30.70 10.33
N TYR A 102 -12.39 -31.84 9.66
CA TYR A 102 -11.16 -32.62 9.48
C TYR A 102 -10.12 -31.84 8.68
N CYS A 103 -8.91 -31.77 9.22
CA CYS A 103 -7.76 -31.11 8.62
C CYS A 103 -6.48 -31.86 8.97
N ASN A 104 -6.08 -32.80 8.12
CA ASN A 104 -4.91 -33.67 8.35
C ASN A 104 -3.57 -32.99 8.04
N SER A 105 -3.57 -31.73 7.58
CA SER A 105 -2.36 -31.00 7.19
C SER A 105 -2.54 -29.50 7.34
N ARG A 106 -1.50 -28.80 7.80
CA ARG A 106 -1.44 -27.33 7.92
C ARG A 106 -1.73 -26.61 6.59
N TYR A 107 -1.33 -27.18 5.45
CA TYR A 107 -1.61 -26.61 4.12
C TYR A 107 -3.10 -26.54 3.78
N ASN A 108 -3.96 -27.29 4.49
CA ASN A 108 -5.40 -27.35 4.22
C ASN A 108 -6.23 -26.43 5.13
N PHE A 109 -5.63 -25.65 6.04
CA PHE A 109 -6.37 -24.73 6.93
C PHE A 109 -7.32 -23.82 6.15
N HIS A 110 -6.81 -23.19 5.10
CA HIS A 110 -7.59 -22.32 4.22
C HIS A 110 -8.85 -23.01 3.67
N LYS A 111 -8.68 -24.20 3.09
CA LYS A 111 -9.77 -24.96 2.47
C LYS A 111 -10.81 -25.44 3.49
N THR A 112 -10.37 -25.82 4.69
CA THR A 112 -11.29 -26.26 5.76
C THR A 112 -12.05 -25.08 6.35
N LEU A 113 -11.37 -23.98 6.65
CA LEU A 113 -11.97 -22.75 7.19
C LEU A 113 -12.86 -22.02 6.18
N GLU A 114 -12.62 -22.17 4.87
CA GLU A 114 -13.51 -21.65 3.82
C GLU A 114 -14.94 -22.16 3.99
N LYS A 115 -15.14 -23.41 4.43
CA LYS A 115 -16.48 -23.97 4.68
C LYS A 115 -17.24 -23.19 5.74
N ILE A 116 -16.54 -22.75 6.79
CA ILE A 116 -17.08 -21.98 7.91
C ILE A 116 -17.37 -20.55 7.46
N ALA A 117 -16.43 -19.94 6.73
CA ALA A 117 -16.63 -18.63 6.12
C ALA A 117 -17.86 -18.61 5.19
N ARG A 118 -18.07 -19.68 4.41
CA ARG A 118 -19.25 -19.85 3.57
C ARG A 118 -20.54 -19.98 4.39
N TRP A 119 -20.54 -20.82 5.43
CA TRP A 119 -21.68 -20.95 6.34
C TRP A 119 -22.09 -19.59 6.95
N ALA A 120 -21.12 -18.83 7.47
CA ALA A 120 -21.37 -17.52 8.04
C ALA A 120 -21.83 -16.49 6.98
N TYR A 121 -21.24 -16.54 5.78
CA TYR A 121 -21.64 -15.69 4.66
C TYR A 121 -23.09 -15.94 4.21
N ASP A 122 -23.51 -17.20 4.10
CA ASP A 122 -24.87 -17.57 3.69
C ASP A 122 -25.92 -17.10 4.70
N LEU A 123 -25.56 -17.09 5.99
CA LEU A 123 -26.37 -16.52 7.07
C LEU A 123 -26.25 -15.00 7.20
N LYS A 124 -25.42 -14.36 6.37
CA LYS A 124 -25.15 -12.91 6.34
C LYS A 124 -24.52 -12.37 7.63
N TYR A 125 -23.75 -13.20 8.33
CA TYR A 125 -23.03 -12.79 9.52
C TYR A 125 -21.71 -12.07 9.20
N ARG A 126 -21.42 -11.06 10.02
CA ARG A 126 -20.06 -10.57 10.25
C ARG A 126 -19.61 -11.16 11.57
N ILE A 127 -18.58 -11.99 11.56
CA ILE A 127 -18.21 -12.78 12.73
C ILE A 127 -16.72 -13.03 12.75
N HIS A 128 -16.19 -13.07 13.97
CA HIS A 128 -14.82 -13.46 14.24
C HIS A 128 -14.83 -14.83 14.92
N PHE A 129 -14.05 -15.75 14.40
CA PHE A 129 -13.82 -17.04 15.01
C PHE A 129 -12.39 -17.14 15.53
N GLU A 130 -12.25 -17.70 16.73
CA GLU A 130 -10.98 -18.25 17.20
C GLU A 130 -11.02 -19.76 17.04
N TRP A 131 -9.93 -20.33 16.54
CA TRP A 131 -9.86 -21.75 16.24
C TRP A 131 -8.56 -22.37 16.74
N VAL A 132 -8.64 -23.65 17.11
CA VAL A 132 -7.50 -24.49 17.51
C VAL A 132 -7.45 -25.75 16.67
N TRP A 133 -6.28 -26.35 16.53
CA TRP A 133 -6.04 -27.55 15.73
C TRP A 133 -5.23 -28.59 16.52
N ASP A 134 -5.73 -29.82 16.56
CA ASP A 134 -5.15 -30.95 17.31
C ASP A 134 -4.29 -31.89 16.46
N SER A 135 -3.84 -31.43 15.28
CA SER A 135 -3.22 -32.22 14.21
C SER A 135 -4.16 -33.05 13.32
N LYS A 136 -5.45 -33.19 13.67
CA LYS A 136 -6.44 -33.95 12.88
C LYS A 136 -7.70 -33.16 12.53
N LYS A 137 -8.20 -32.33 13.45
CA LYS A 137 -9.44 -31.57 13.34
C LYS A 137 -9.23 -30.12 13.79
N ILE A 138 -9.98 -29.21 13.20
CA ILE A 138 -10.09 -27.82 13.65
C ILE A 138 -11.31 -27.70 14.56
N TYR A 139 -11.14 -27.05 15.70
CA TYR A 139 -12.22 -26.72 16.62
C TYR A 139 -12.39 -25.21 16.65
N LEU A 140 -13.63 -24.76 16.55
CA LEU A 140 -13.99 -23.37 16.79
C LEU A 140 -14.21 -23.21 18.29
N VAL A 141 -13.39 -22.38 18.94
CA VAL A 141 -13.44 -22.19 20.40
C VAL A 141 -14.10 -20.88 20.80
N GLN A 142 -14.20 -19.92 19.86
CA GLN A 142 -14.93 -18.67 20.06
C GLN A 142 -15.57 -18.23 18.74
N ALA A 143 -16.72 -17.56 18.86
CA ALA A 143 -17.51 -17.08 17.74
C ALA A 143 -18.19 -15.76 18.14
N ASP A 144 -17.53 -14.63 17.85
CA ASP A 144 -18.00 -13.30 18.22
C ASP A 144 -18.70 -12.64 17.03
N GLU A 145 -20.02 -12.49 17.10
CA GLU A 145 -20.73 -11.69 16.11
C GLU A 145 -20.28 -10.22 16.20
N CYS A 146 -19.93 -9.66 15.06
CA CYS A 146 -19.62 -8.24 14.93
C CYS A 146 -20.96 -7.48 14.91
N HIS A 147 -21.43 -7.06 16.09
CA HIS A 147 -22.65 -6.27 16.21
C HIS A 147 -22.54 -4.96 15.45
N LYS A 148 -23.65 -4.54 14.82
CA LYS A 148 -23.78 -3.23 14.20
C LYS A 148 -23.69 -2.18 15.28
N SER A 149 -22.58 -1.47 15.36
CA SER A 149 -22.45 -0.37 16.31
C SER A 149 -23.47 0.73 15.97
N ILE A 150 -24.08 1.31 17.01
CA ILE A 150 -24.95 2.48 16.91
C ILE A 150 -24.04 3.67 16.62
N HIS A 151 -23.71 3.85 15.35
CA HIS A 151 -22.77 4.85 14.92
C HIS A 151 -23.48 6.17 14.64
N VAL A 152 -22.89 7.27 15.13
CA VAL A 152 -23.29 8.63 14.76
C VAL A 152 -23.04 8.75 13.24
N ALA A 153 -24.10 9.02 12.49
CA ALA A 153 -23.99 9.34 11.07
C ALA A 153 -23.00 10.50 10.88
N ASN A 154 -22.32 10.58 9.74
CA ASN A 154 -21.45 11.71 9.35
C ASN A 154 -22.25 13.05 9.28
N GLN A 155 -22.74 13.52 10.42
CA GLN A 155 -23.43 14.79 10.62
C GLN A 155 -22.43 15.90 10.94
N ILE A 156 -21.23 15.88 10.34
CA ILE A 156 -20.46 17.12 10.16
C ILE A 156 -21.32 18.15 9.38
N LYS A 157 -22.36 17.68 8.67
CA LYS A 157 -23.33 18.51 7.95
C LYS A 157 -24.33 19.29 8.79
N SER A 158 -24.38 19.15 10.13
CA SER A 158 -25.36 19.89 10.95
C SER A 158 -24.75 20.73 12.06
N VAL A 159 -23.68 21.47 11.78
CA VAL A 159 -23.52 22.75 12.49
C VAL A 159 -24.50 23.72 11.85
N LEU A 160 -25.63 23.91 12.54
CA LEU A 160 -26.67 24.89 12.21
C LEU A 160 -26.03 26.25 11.90
N LEU A 161 -26.00 26.62 10.63
CA LEU A 161 -25.59 27.96 10.22
C LEU A 161 -26.80 28.89 10.37
N PRO A 162 -26.72 29.99 11.14
CA PRO A 162 -27.76 31.00 11.14
C PRO A 162 -27.89 31.60 9.73
N LYS A 163 -29.14 31.79 9.28
CA LYS A 163 -29.53 32.30 7.95
C LYS A 163 -29.19 33.78 7.70
N SER A 164 -28.40 34.43 8.54
CA SER A 164 -28.19 35.89 8.46
C SER A 164 -26.81 36.25 7.90
N SER A 165 -26.81 36.72 6.67
CA SER A 165 -25.70 37.33 5.96
C SER A 165 -25.73 38.86 6.12
N SER A 166 -25.29 39.35 7.28
CA SER A 166 -24.57 40.63 7.41
C SER A 166 -24.13 40.79 8.86
N PHE A 167 -22.84 40.57 9.13
CA PHE A 167 -22.23 41.16 10.30
C PHE A 167 -21.90 42.61 9.93
N LYS A 168 -22.42 43.57 10.69
CA LYS A 168 -21.71 44.85 10.82
C LYS A 168 -20.59 44.57 11.81
N ASP A 169 -19.35 44.64 11.34
CA ASP A 169 -18.13 44.55 12.15
C ASP A 169 -18.17 45.65 13.21
N ILE A 170 -18.75 45.34 14.36
CA ILE A 170 -18.56 46.13 15.58
C ILE A 170 -17.63 45.27 16.41
N THR A 171 -16.34 45.44 16.16
CA THR A 171 -15.28 44.94 17.02
C THR A 171 -14.49 46.15 17.49
N GLU A 172 -14.42 46.34 18.81
CA GLU A 172 -13.71 47.47 19.43
C GLU A 172 -12.24 47.17 19.69
N VAL A 173 -11.90 45.90 19.87
CA VAL A 173 -10.56 45.45 20.28
C VAL A 173 -9.98 44.48 19.26
N PHE A 174 -10.76 43.46 18.85
CA PHE A 174 -10.43 42.66 17.69
C PHE A 174 -10.56 43.51 16.42
N TYR A 175 -9.71 43.29 15.43
CA TYR A 175 -9.84 43.97 14.15
C TYR A 175 -9.34 43.07 13.01
N ILE A 176 -9.76 43.37 11.78
CA ILE A 176 -9.44 42.53 10.62
C ILE A 176 -7.94 42.62 10.28
N ALA A 177 -7.31 41.47 10.05
CA ALA A 177 -5.90 41.36 9.70
C ALA A 177 -5.59 42.14 8.40
N ASN A 178 -4.62 43.06 8.46
CA ASN A 178 -4.08 43.79 7.32
C ASN A 178 -2.79 43.15 6.78
N SER A 179 -2.22 43.73 5.71
CA SER A 179 -1.01 43.24 5.03
C SER A 179 0.21 43.08 5.95
N LYS A 180 0.37 43.94 6.97
CA LYS A 180 1.46 43.85 7.94
C LYS A 180 1.36 42.53 8.72
N HIS A 181 0.18 42.19 9.25
CA HIS A 181 -0.01 40.95 10.01
C HIS A 181 0.28 39.69 9.18
N TYR A 182 -0.13 39.66 7.91
CA TYR A 182 0.19 38.56 7.01
C TYR A 182 1.69 38.46 6.70
N SER A 183 2.48 39.53 6.86
CA SER A 183 3.94 39.47 6.71
C SER A 183 4.67 39.12 8.02
N SER A 184 4.10 39.47 9.17
CA SER A 184 4.76 39.36 10.47
C SER A 184 4.50 38.03 11.20
N TYR A 185 3.26 37.52 11.15
CA TYR A 185 2.87 36.32 11.92
C TYR A 185 3.03 35.04 11.09
N ARG A 186 3.75 34.05 11.64
CA ARG A 186 4.10 32.81 10.90
C ARG A 186 2.85 31.97 10.56
N LYS A 187 1.77 32.01 11.33
CA LYS A 187 0.51 31.31 10.98
C LYS A 187 -0.30 32.00 9.90
N LEU A 188 -0.11 33.32 9.70
CA LEU A 188 -0.83 34.09 8.68
C LEU A 188 -0.08 34.17 7.35
N LYS A 189 1.26 34.03 7.37
CA LYS A 189 2.15 34.17 6.20
C LYS A 189 1.67 33.43 4.95
N ASN A 190 1.21 32.20 5.13
CA ASN A 190 0.74 31.33 4.05
C ASN A 190 -0.48 31.90 3.30
N THR A 191 -1.30 32.69 3.98
CA THR A 191 -2.57 33.20 3.45
C THR A 191 -2.39 34.09 2.23
N ASN A 192 -1.34 34.93 2.22
CA ASN A 192 -1.07 35.80 1.07
C ASN A 192 -0.81 34.99 -0.19
N LEU A 193 0.01 33.94 -0.08
CA LEU A 193 0.30 33.04 -1.19
C LEU A 193 -0.97 32.38 -1.72
N TYR A 194 -1.89 31.96 -0.83
CA TYR A 194 -3.15 31.33 -1.23
C TYR A 194 -4.07 32.27 -2.00
N ARG A 195 -4.13 33.55 -1.61
CA ARG A 195 -4.86 34.58 -2.36
C ARG A 195 -4.27 34.76 -3.76
N ASP A 196 -2.94 34.82 -3.86
CA ASP A 196 -2.24 34.99 -5.13
C ASP A 196 -2.39 33.82 -6.11
N ILE A 197 -2.82 32.63 -5.64
CA ILE A 197 -3.10 31.47 -6.49
C ILE A 197 -4.60 31.23 -6.73
N GLY A 198 -5.43 32.18 -6.25
CA GLY A 198 -6.86 32.26 -6.55
C GLY A 198 -7.82 31.75 -5.48
N TYR A 199 -7.38 31.58 -4.22
CA TYR A 199 -8.29 31.18 -3.13
C TYR A 199 -8.78 32.37 -2.31
N ASN A 200 -10.10 32.41 -2.08
CA ASN A 200 -10.69 33.35 -1.14
C ASN A 200 -10.66 32.78 0.29
N ILE A 201 -9.65 33.19 1.07
CA ILE A 201 -9.48 32.77 2.47
C ILE A 201 -10.34 33.66 3.39
N PRO A 202 -11.02 33.09 4.42
CA PRO A 202 -11.80 33.87 5.38
C PRO A 202 -11.00 34.98 6.07
N ASP A 203 -11.72 35.98 6.57
CA ASP A 203 -11.14 37.04 7.38
C ASP A 203 -10.62 36.50 8.71
N PHE A 204 -9.45 36.99 9.09
CA PHE A 204 -8.83 36.75 10.39
C PHE A 204 -8.97 38.01 11.24
N TYR A 205 -9.45 37.86 12.47
CA TYR A 205 -9.56 38.92 13.46
C TYR A 205 -8.38 38.82 14.43
N ILE A 206 -7.68 39.91 14.64
CA ILE A 206 -6.43 39.97 15.36
C ILE A 206 -6.62 40.72 16.68
N LEU A 207 -6.04 40.17 17.73
CA LEU A 207 -5.78 40.86 19.00
C LEU A 207 -4.29 40.79 19.29
N GLU A 208 -3.58 41.90 19.07
CA GLU A 208 -2.16 42.01 19.35
C GLU A 208 -1.86 42.16 20.85
N TYR A 209 -0.61 41.91 21.23
CA TYR A 209 -0.12 42.15 22.59
C TYR A 209 -0.36 43.61 22.99
N GLY A 210 -1.00 43.80 24.14
CA GLY A 210 -1.39 45.11 24.64
C GLY A 210 -2.24 44.97 25.90
N PHE A 211 -3.05 45.99 26.19
CA PHE A 211 -3.85 46.07 27.41
C PHE A 211 -4.70 44.83 27.70
N GLU A 212 -5.39 44.28 26.70
CA GLU A 212 -6.27 43.12 26.92
C GLU A 212 -5.50 41.84 27.25
N LEU A 213 -4.44 41.54 26.49
CA LEU A 213 -3.64 40.33 26.72
C LEU A 213 -2.87 40.40 28.04
N SER A 214 -2.33 41.56 28.41
CA SER A 214 -1.71 41.74 29.74
C SER A 214 -2.73 41.56 30.85
N LYS A 215 -3.95 42.11 30.69
CA LYS A 215 -5.02 41.96 31.70
C LYS A 215 -5.46 40.50 31.88
N ILE A 216 -5.53 39.73 30.80
CA ILE A 216 -5.82 38.28 30.87
C ILE A 216 -4.71 37.55 31.62
N LEU A 217 -3.46 37.74 31.20
CA LEU A 217 -2.31 36.99 31.72
C LEU A 217 -2.00 37.36 33.18
N ASP A 218 -1.97 38.67 33.49
CA ASP A 218 -1.56 39.18 34.79
C ASP A 218 -2.73 39.14 35.81
N GLU A 219 -3.91 39.66 35.44
CA GLU A 219 -5.05 39.82 36.36
C GLU A 219 -6.07 38.68 36.25
N GLY A 220 -6.11 37.95 35.14
CA GLY A 220 -7.14 36.92 34.92
C GLY A 220 -8.51 37.50 34.64
N LEU A 221 -8.58 38.66 33.99
CA LEU A 221 -9.81 39.37 33.67
C LEU A 221 -9.86 39.75 32.19
N CYS A 222 -11.07 39.81 31.62
CA CYS A 222 -11.32 40.40 30.30
C CYS A 222 -11.98 41.78 30.49
N SER A 223 -11.67 42.76 29.64
CA SER A 223 -12.43 44.02 29.64
C SER A 223 -13.85 43.83 29.09
N ASP A 224 -14.74 44.77 29.43
CA ASP A 224 -16.11 44.78 28.89
C ASP A 224 -16.11 44.89 27.35
N LYS A 225 -15.14 45.62 26.79
CA LYS A 225 -14.98 45.76 25.32
C LYS A 225 -14.62 44.43 24.67
N LEU A 226 -13.66 43.70 25.27
CA LEU A 226 -13.29 42.37 24.78
C LEU A 226 -14.48 41.40 24.88
N ILE A 227 -15.24 41.44 25.97
CA ILE A 227 -16.42 40.59 26.14
C ILE A 227 -17.46 40.85 25.04
N LEU A 228 -17.74 42.12 24.72
CA LEU A 228 -18.66 42.50 23.63
C LEU A 228 -18.18 41.98 22.27
N ASP A 229 -16.87 42.07 21.99
CA ASP A 229 -16.28 41.52 20.77
C ASP A 229 -16.43 40.00 20.70
N LEU A 230 -16.16 39.29 21.80
CA LEU A 230 -16.31 37.83 21.87
C LEU A 230 -17.76 37.41 21.69
N GLU A 231 -18.72 38.11 22.29
CA GLU A 231 -20.16 37.87 22.09
C GLU A 231 -20.57 38.09 20.62
N SER A 232 -20.00 39.10 19.97
CA SER A 232 -20.25 39.36 18.56
C SER A 232 -19.66 38.26 17.68
N LEU A 233 -18.36 37.96 17.82
CA LEU A 233 -17.64 36.98 16.99
C LEU A 233 -18.17 35.55 17.16
N THR A 234 -18.67 35.19 18.34
CA THR A 234 -19.19 33.84 18.63
C THR A 234 -20.64 33.60 18.17
N LYS A 235 -21.30 34.61 17.57
CA LYS A 235 -22.58 34.41 16.84
C LYS A 235 -22.42 33.41 15.69
N LEU A 236 -21.19 33.25 15.20
CA LEU A 236 -20.79 32.10 14.41
C LEU A 236 -19.77 31.28 15.20
N PRO A 237 -19.70 29.97 14.97
CA PRO A 237 -18.59 29.12 15.39
C PRO A 237 -17.23 29.80 15.27
N LEU A 238 -16.58 30.12 16.41
CA LEU A 238 -15.33 30.86 16.46
C LEU A 238 -14.18 29.94 16.91
N VAL A 239 -13.03 30.06 16.26
CA VAL A 239 -11.79 29.41 16.68
C VAL A 239 -10.74 30.49 16.95
N ILE A 240 -10.14 30.47 18.13
CA ILE A 240 -9.07 31.38 18.52
C ILE A 240 -7.76 30.61 18.57
N ARG A 241 -6.73 31.11 17.89
CA ARG A 241 -5.38 30.54 17.82
C ARG A 241 -4.37 31.52 18.38
N THR A 242 -3.29 31.02 18.96
CA THR A 242 -2.18 31.87 19.43
C THR A 242 -1.03 31.92 18.43
N ASP A 243 -0.44 33.08 18.22
CA ASP A 243 0.81 33.35 17.49
C ASP A 243 1.66 34.38 18.29
N GLY A 244 2.82 34.77 17.80
CA GLY A 244 3.67 35.79 18.42
C GLY A 244 4.99 35.99 17.69
N LEU A 245 5.71 37.07 18.00
CA LEU A 245 6.97 37.45 17.33
C LEU A 245 8.22 36.90 18.03
N ASP A 246 8.21 36.83 19.36
CA ASP A 246 9.38 36.46 20.18
C ASP A 246 9.20 35.09 20.87
N ILE A 247 8.53 34.15 20.20
CA ILE A 247 8.30 32.79 20.70
C ILE A 247 9.48 31.89 20.28
N PRO A 248 10.15 31.18 21.20
CA PRO A 248 11.21 30.23 20.86
C PRO A 248 10.75 29.14 19.89
N ASP A 249 11.60 28.75 18.93
CA ASP A 249 11.26 27.78 17.87
C ASP A 249 10.82 26.42 18.43
N ASP A 250 11.42 25.97 19.54
CA ASP A 250 11.09 24.71 20.22
C ASP A 250 9.73 24.73 20.93
N LYS A 251 9.18 25.93 21.17
CA LYS A 251 7.88 26.16 21.83
C LYS A 251 6.80 26.70 20.88
N TYR A 252 7.14 26.93 19.62
CA TYR A 252 6.22 27.52 18.64
C TYR A 252 5.15 26.53 18.15
N GLU A 253 5.49 25.24 18.13
CA GLU A 253 4.57 24.19 17.71
C GLU A 253 3.49 23.95 18.78
N MET A 254 2.29 23.55 18.34
CA MET A 254 1.13 23.24 19.20
C MET A 254 0.69 24.33 20.22
N LEU A 255 1.04 25.61 20.02
CA LEU A 255 0.50 26.73 20.82
C LEU A 255 -1.02 26.63 21.07
N PRO A 256 -1.52 27.16 22.20
CA PRO A 256 -2.92 27.00 22.61
C PRO A 256 -3.88 27.48 21.52
N ARG A 257 -4.94 26.71 21.34
CA ARG A 257 -5.96 26.93 20.31
C ARG A 257 -7.29 26.40 20.85
N SER A 258 -8.34 27.21 20.75
CA SER A 258 -9.67 26.78 21.15
C SER A 258 -10.23 25.76 20.16
N ASP A 259 -11.13 24.91 20.63
CA ASP A 259 -12.03 24.20 19.73
C ASP A 259 -13.08 25.20 19.15
N GLU A 260 -14.29 24.76 18.85
CA GLU A 260 -15.34 25.61 18.31
C GLU A 260 -16.12 26.35 19.42
N LEU A 261 -15.83 27.64 19.60
CA LEU A 261 -16.50 28.50 20.57
C LEU A 261 -17.82 29.02 20.00
N ARG A 262 -18.93 28.74 20.70
CA ARG A 262 -20.31 29.09 20.27
C ARG A 262 -21.00 30.13 21.17
N SER A 263 -20.29 30.70 22.14
CA SER A 263 -20.79 31.81 22.97
C SER A 263 -19.64 32.65 23.52
N GLY A 264 -19.90 33.94 23.80
CA GLY A 264 -18.91 34.84 24.39
C GLY A 264 -18.41 34.36 25.75
N GLU A 265 -19.29 33.76 26.54
CA GLU A 265 -18.96 33.17 27.84
C GLU A 265 -18.06 31.92 27.71
N ALA A 266 -18.26 31.09 26.67
CA ALA A 266 -17.31 30.02 26.37
C ALA A 266 -15.93 30.54 25.95
N ALA A 267 -15.90 31.58 25.10
CA ALA A 267 -14.65 32.19 24.66
C ALA A 267 -13.89 32.86 25.82
N LYS A 268 -14.60 33.57 26.70
CA LYS A 268 -14.05 34.16 27.92
C LYS A 268 -13.45 33.08 28.83
N ARG A 269 -14.17 32.00 29.09
CA ARG A 269 -13.67 30.90 29.91
C ARG A 269 -12.41 30.26 29.33
N TRP A 270 -12.39 30.06 28.01
CA TRP A 270 -11.22 29.53 27.32
C TRP A 270 -10.00 30.46 27.49
N LEU A 271 -10.18 31.78 27.37
CA LEU A 271 -9.12 32.77 27.55
C LEU A 271 -8.57 32.79 28.99
N LEU A 272 -9.46 32.77 29.98
CA LEU A 272 -9.09 32.92 31.38
C LEU A 272 -8.52 31.64 32.00
N ASN A 273 -8.88 30.48 31.45
CA ASN A 273 -8.44 29.18 31.94
C ASN A 273 -7.41 28.58 30.98
N GLU A 274 -7.87 27.81 29.98
CA GLU A 274 -7.01 27.01 29.10
C GLU A 274 -5.87 27.80 28.45
N PHE A 275 -6.17 28.97 27.86
CA PHE A 275 -5.16 29.80 27.21
C PHE A 275 -4.14 30.33 28.22
N LYS A 276 -4.61 31.03 29.27
CA LYS A 276 -3.76 31.61 30.31
C LYS A 276 -2.88 30.55 30.97
N ASP A 277 -3.48 29.46 31.45
CA ASP A 277 -2.78 28.39 32.17
C ASP A 277 -1.71 27.74 31.29
N THR A 278 -2.02 27.52 30.01
CA THR A 278 -1.07 26.93 29.05
C THR A 278 0.09 27.89 28.76
N ILE A 279 -0.18 29.18 28.55
CA ILE A 279 0.86 30.19 28.29
C ILE A 279 1.83 30.32 29.47
N ILE A 280 1.30 30.37 30.71
CA ILE A 280 2.11 30.43 31.93
C ILE A 280 2.94 29.14 32.08
N LYS A 281 2.31 27.97 31.88
CA LYS A 281 2.99 26.67 31.94
C LYS A 281 4.15 26.56 30.93
N LEU A 282 4.00 27.15 29.76
CA LEU A 282 5.05 27.20 28.73
C LEU A 282 6.08 28.32 28.95
N SER A 283 5.85 29.19 29.95
CA SER A 283 6.66 30.39 30.23
C SER A 283 6.74 31.33 29.02
N LEU A 284 5.59 31.58 28.38
CA LEU A 284 5.44 32.46 27.21
C LEU A 284 4.72 33.77 27.57
N ASP A 285 4.44 34.01 28.85
CA ASP A 285 3.75 35.19 29.39
C ASP A 285 4.46 36.51 29.08
N LYS A 286 5.79 36.47 28.85
CA LYS A 286 6.61 37.64 28.51
C LYS A 286 6.82 37.85 27.02
N CYS A 287 6.34 36.93 26.18
CA CYS A 287 6.49 37.04 24.72
C CYS A 287 5.46 38.04 24.15
N GLN A 288 5.78 38.64 23.01
CA GLN A 288 4.80 39.42 22.25
C GLN A 288 3.79 38.50 21.56
N LEU A 289 2.77 38.09 22.31
CA LEU A 289 1.71 37.19 21.86
C LEU A 289 0.67 37.90 20.98
N CYS A 290 -0.03 37.12 20.18
CA CYS A 290 -1.11 37.56 19.32
C CYS A 290 -2.20 36.48 19.28
N LEU A 291 -3.47 36.88 19.41
CA LEU A 291 -4.59 35.98 19.15
C LEU A 291 -5.13 36.22 17.74
N ILE A 292 -5.27 35.13 17.01
CA ILE A 292 -5.85 35.06 15.68
C ILE A 292 -7.18 34.33 15.79
N ALA A 293 -8.28 35.07 15.72
CA ALA A 293 -9.62 34.52 15.69
C ALA A 293 -10.11 34.38 14.25
N HIS A 294 -10.77 33.26 13.95
CA HIS A 294 -11.42 33.03 12.66
C HIS A 294 -12.67 32.18 12.85
N HIS A 295 -13.62 32.31 11.94
CA HIS A 295 -14.79 31.45 11.96
C HIS A 295 -14.43 30.02 11.54
N PHE A 296 -15.05 29.02 12.17
CA PHE A 296 -14.86 27.62 11.84
C PHE A 296 -15.36 27.33 10.41
N VAL A 297 -14.54 26.61 9.65
CA VAL A 297 -14.85 26.20 8.27
C VAL A 297 -15.35 24.75 8.31
N PRO A 298 -16.65 24.49 8.06
CA PRO A 298 -17.26 23.18 8.25
C PRO A 298 -16.97 22.24 7.07
N ALA A 299 -15.71 21.81 6.93
CA ALA A 299 -15.28 20.83 5.95
C ALA A 299 -15.67 19.40 6.39
N SER A 300 -16.10 18.55 5.45
CA SER A 300 -16.45 17.15 5.79
C SER A 300 -15.22 16.26 5.97
N ALA A 301 -14.09 16.65 5.39
CA ALA A 301 -12.82 15.95 5.45
C ALA A 301 -11.67 16.94 5.41
N SER A 302 -10.48 16.46 5.75
CA SER A 302 -9.23 17.20 5.67
C SER A 302 -8.14 16.33 5.05
N ALA A 303 -7.09 16.97 4.55
CA ALA A 303 -5.94 16.26 4.00
C ALA A 303 -4.61 16.97 4.27
N TRP A 304 -3.54 16.18 4.32
CA TRP A 304 -2.17 16.66 4.16
C TRP A 304 -1.67 16.25 2.76
N CYS A 305 -1.08 17.20 2.05
CA CYS A 305 -0.61 17.01 0.68
C CYS A 305 0.87 17.37 0.59
N GLN A 306 1.71 16.39 0.30
CA GLN A 306 3.14 16.58 0.04
C GLN A 306 3.36 16.90 -1.43
N ALA A 307 4.06 17.99 -1.70
CA ALA A 307 4.38 18.41 -3.05
C ALA A 307 5.79 18.99 -3.13
N TYR A 308 6.44 18.76 -4.27
CA TYR A 308 7.74 19.33 -4.60
C TYR A 308 7.59 20.25 -5.82
N PRO A 309 8.45 21.27 -5.96
CA PRO A 309 8.44 22.16 -7.13
C PRO A 309 8.61 21.38 -8.44
N ALA A 310 9.63 20.52 -8.51
CA ALA A 310 10.07 19.84 -9.73
C ALA A 310 9.63 18.37 -9.83
N ASN A 311 9.12 17.75 -8.75
CA ASN A 311 8.59 16.39 -8.81
C ASN A 311 7.14 16.40 -9.31
N ARG A 312 6.83 15.55 -10.30
CA ARG A 312 5.47 15.40 -10.83
C ARG A 312 4.55 14.61 -9.90
N ARG A 313 5.10 13.78 -9.00
CA ARG A 313 4.36 12.92 -8.08
C ARG A 313 4.00 13.70 -6.82
N VAL A 314 2.75 13.57 -6.40
CA VAL A 314 2.17 14.24 -5.25
C VAL A 314 1.44 13.21 -4.40
N ARG A 315 1.71 13.21 -3.09
CA ARG A 315 1.02 12.35 -2.13
C ARG A 315 -0.02 13.15 -1.36
N ILE A 316 -1.24 12.63 -1.27
CA ILE A 316 -2.33 13.20 -0.46
C ILE A 316 -2.78 12.14 0.55
N GLU A 317 -2.82 12.51 1.83
CA GLU A 317 -3.33 11.70 2.93
C GLU A 317 -4.59 12.36 3.47
N SER A 318 -5.74 11.68 3.47
CA SER A 318 -7.03 12.30 3.80
C SER A 318 -7.94 11.45 4.68
N LEU A 319 -8.58 12.11 5.65
CA LEU A 319 -9.51 11.53 6.61
C LEU A 319 -10.73 12.43 6.79
N TRP A 320 -11.83 11.85 7.27
CA TRP A 320 -13.03 12.58 7.68
C TRP A 320 -12.73 13.60 8.80
N GLY A 321 -13.50 14.68 8.86
CA GLY A 321 -13.38 15.69 9.91
C GLY A 321 -12.09 16.50 9.84
N ILE A 322 -11.58 16.89 11.01
CA ILE A 322 -10.47 17.85 11.14
C ILE A 322 -9.09 17.18 11.01
N PRO A 323 -8.03 17.93 10.65
CA PRO A 323 -6.70 17.41 10.32
C PRO A 323 -6.05 16.59 11.44
N GLU A 324 -6.39 16.86 12.71
CA GLU A 324 -5.85 16.17 13.88
C GLU A 324 -6.12 14.65 13.86
N GLY A 325 -7.17 14.19 13.19
CA GLY A 325 -7.42 12.75 13.04
C GLY A 325 -6.32 12.03 12.24
N LEU A 326 -5.69 12.72 11.28
CA LEU A 326 -4.59 12.15 10.47
C LEU A 326 -3.34 11.87 11.29
N TYR A 327 -3.25 12.35 12.52
CA TYR A 327 -2.10 12.12 13.39
C TYR A 327 -2.01 10.66 13.85
N PHE A 328 -3.16 9.98 14.03
CA PHE A 328 -3.20 8.66 14.66
C PHE A 328 -4.01 7.63 13.89
N TYR A 329 -5.01 8.04 13.11
CA TYR A 329 -5.98 7.10 12.56
C TYR A 329 -5.70 6.73 11.10
N ALA A 330 -6.20 5.54 10.74
CA ALA A 330 -6.20 5.07 9.37
C ALA A 330 -6.92 6.09 8.45
N HIS A 331 -6.35 6.31 7.28
CA HIS A 331 -6.74 7.35 6.34
C HIS A 331 -6.57 6.86 4.89
N ASP A 332 -7.19 7.57 3.95
CA ASP A 332 -7.02 7.26 2.53
C ASP A 332 -5.75 7.91 2.00
N VAL A 333 -5.10 7.25 1.04
CA VAL A 333 -3.91 7.75 0.37
C VAL A 333 -4.21 7.88 -1.12
N PHE A 334 -3.90 9.05 -1.68
CA PHE A 334 -3.95 9.30 -3.12
C PHE A 334 -2.54 9.65 -3.59
N ASP A 335 -2.05 8.88 -4.54
CA ASP A 335 -0.78 9.07 -5.21
C ASP A 335 -1.06 9.59 -6.62
N VAL A 336 -0.73 10.86 -6.84
CA VAL A 336 -1.16 11.64 -8.00
C VAL A 336 0.05 11.98 -8.85
N ASP A 337 0.03 11.55 -10.11
CA ASP A 337 1.02 11.95 -11.10
C ASP A 337 0.46 13.12 -11.93
N THR A 338 1.07 14.30 -11.73
CA THR A 338 0.74 15.52 -12.45
C THR A 338 1.36 15.60 -13.85
N ILE A 339 2.04 14.54 -14.31
CA ILE A 339 2.58 14.32 -15.66
C ILE A 339 3.75 15.23 -16.05
N THR A 340 3.70 16.52 -15.74
CA THR A 340 4.74 17.51 -16.02
C THR A 340 5.61 17.79 -14.80
N THR A 341 6.91 17.98 -14.99
CA THR A 341 7.82 18.48 -13.94
C THR A 341 7.80 20.01 -13.84
N SER A 342 7.39 20.71 -14.90
CA SER A 342 7.32 22.17 -14.95
C SER A 342 5.92 22.71 -14.66
N ILE A 343 5.84 23.85 -13.97
CA ILE A 343 4.58 24.57 -13.72
C ILE A 343 4.50 25.75 -14.68
N PRO A 344 3.45 25.83 -15.53
CA PRO A 344 3.28 26.93 -16.46
C PRO A 344 2.97 28.24 -15.72
N PRO A 345 3.35 29.42 -16.27
CA PRO A 345 3.13 30.72 -15.63
C PRO A 345 1.67 31.04 -15.29
N ASN A 346 0.72 30.49 -16.05
CA ASN A 346 -0.71 30.67 -15.82
C ASN A 346 -1.28 29.77 -14.70
N LEU A 347 -0.46 28.88 -14.12
CA LEU A 347 -0.84 27.93 -13.07
C LEU A 347 -2.00 26.99 -13.46
N ASN A 348 -2.27 26.81 -14.75
CA ASN A 348 -3.32 25.90 -15.21
C ASN A 348 -2.85 24.45 -15.12
N PRO A 349 -3.71 23.53 -14.65
CA PRO A 349 -3.38 22.11 -14.61
C PRO A 349 -3.26 21.52 -16.02
N PRO A 350 -2.46 20.46 -16.21
CA PRO A 350 -2.44 19.70 -17.46
C PRO A 350 -3.78 18.98 -17.70
N GLU A 351 -4.06 18.66 -18.96
CA GLU A 351 -5.33 18.02 -19.38
C GLU A 351 -5.51 16.62 -18.77
N SER A 352 -4.43 15.87 -18.59
CA SER A 352 -4.41 14.55 -17.98
C SER A 352 -3.60 14.55 -16.69
N ILE A 353 -4.23 14.11 -15.59
CA ILE A 353 -3.59 13.84 -14.29
C ILE A 353 -4.00 12.41 -13.93
N SER A 354 -3.02 11.57 -13.60
CA SER A 354 -3.23 10.18 -13.19
C SER A 354 -3.35 10.09 -11.67
N ILE A 355 -4.30 9.30 -11.17
CA ILE A 355 -4.56 9.12 -9.74
C ILE A 355 -4.57 7.63 -9.44
N LYS A 356 -3.74 7.22 -8.48
CA LYS A 356 -3.81 5.92 -7.83
C LYS A 356 -4.34 6.13 -6.42
N GLU A 357 -5.42 5.45 -6.06
CA GLU A 357 -6.04 5.56 -4.73
C GLU A 357 -5.88 4.28 -3.93
N LYS A 358 -5.65 4.43 -2.62
CA LYS A 358 -5.67 3.35 -1.64
C LYS A 358 -6.59 3.73 -0.51
N LEU A 359 -7.80 3.14 -0.53
CA LEU A 359 -8.83 3.36 0.47
C LEU A 359 -8.61 2.46 1.68
N ARG A 360 -8.90 2.98 2.87
CA ARG A 360 -8.77 2.24 4.14
C ARG A 360 -10.07 2.24 4.94
N TYR A 361 -10.17 1.28 5.86
CA TYR A 361 -11.17 1.30 6.92
C TYR A 361 -10.84 2.40 7.93
N LYS A 362 -11.60 3.49 7.87
CA LYS A 362 -11.40 4.68 8.69
C LYS A 362 -12.26 4.62 9.95
N ARG A 363 -11.94 3.73 10.91
CA ARG A 363 -12.76 3.49 12.13
C ARG A 363 -13.10 4.77 12.90
N ARG A 364 -12.10 5.64 13.07
CA ARG A 364 -12.15 6.84 13.93
C ARG A 364 -11.72 8.07 13.16
N PHE A 365 -12.28 9.20 13.56
CA PHE A 365 -11.90 10.53 13.08
C PHE A 365 -12.18 11.56 14.17
N VAL A 366 -11.63 12.76 14.01
CA VAL A 366 -11.87 13.87 14.95
C VAL A 366 -12.81 14.87 14.30
N ALA A 367 -13.82 15.32 15.02
CA ALA A 367 -14.77 16.34 14.59
C ALA A 367 -15.40 17.04 15.79
N PRO A 368 -16.02 18.22 15.61
CA PRO A 368 -16.77 18.87 16.67
C PRO A 368 -18.03 18.06 17.04
N ASP A 369 -18.31 17.99 18.34
CA ASP A 369 -19.58 17.51 18.89
C ASP A 369 -20.69 18.60 18.82
N ASP A 370 -21.85 18.29 19.41
CA ASP A 370 -23.00 19.21 19.47
C ASP A 370 -22.72 20.47 20.33
N SER A 371 -21.67 20.47 21.14
CA SER A 371 -21.22 21.62 21.92
C SER A 371 -20.08 22.40 21.26
N GLY A 372 -19.46 21.84 20.21
CA GLY A 372 -18.30 22.42 19.52
C GLY A 372 -16.94 21.87 19.97
N ASN A 373 -16.90 20.93 20.92
CA ASN A 373 -15.65 20.31 21.37
C ASN A 373 -15.15 19.30 20.34
N TRP A 374 -13.85 19.27 20.08
CA TRP A 374 -13.26 18.38 19.09
C TRP A 374 -12.98 17.02 19.73
N VAL A 375 -13.85 16.06 19.44
CA VAL A 375 -13.84 14.73 20.05
C VAL A 375 -13.62 13.64 19.01
N VAL A 376 -13.31 12.44 19.50
CA VAL A 376 -13.13 11.25 18.67
C VAL A 376 -14.49 10.66 18.35
N HIS A 377 -14.83 10.60 17.07
CA HIS A 377 -16.01 9.94 16.55
C HIS A 377 -15.68 8.58 15.95
N GLN A 378 -16.67 7.68 15.93
CA GLN A 378 -16.60 6.43 15.18
C GLN A 378 -17.41 6.54 13.89
N THR A 379 -16.85 6.10 12.77
CA THR A 379 -17.57 6.05 11.50
C THR A 379 -18.67 5.00 11.50
N ASN A 380 -19.74 5.27 10.77
CA ASN A 380 -20.77 4.26 10.50
C ASN A 380 -20.40 3.35 9.32
N GLU A 381 -21.09 2.21 9.23
CA GLU A 381 -20.88 1.19 8.18
C GLU A 381 -21.03 1.72 6.76
N LYS A 382 -21.76 2.81 6.51
CA LYS A 382 -21.90 3.34 5.15
C LYS A 382 -20.67 4.15 4.72
N THR A 383 -19.84 4.59 5.66
CA THR A 383 -18.83 5.64 5.42
C THR A 383 -17.40 5.24 5.78
N ASP A 384 -17.23 4.17 6.54
CA ASP A 384 -15.91 3.71 7.03
C ASP A 384 -14.94 3.31 5.91
N TRP A 385 -15.43 2.71 4.83
CA TRP A 385 -14.65 2.35 3.63
C TRP A 385 -14.80 3.36 2.47
N GLN A 386 -15.73 4.32 2.56
CA GLN A 386 -15.91 5.31 1.49
C GLN A 386 -14.69 6.24 1.37
N PRO A 387 -14.39 6.74 0.16
CA PRO A 387 -13.30 7.69 -0.04
C PRO A 387 -13.59 9.01 0.70
N SER A 388 -12.63 9.46 1.49
CA SER A 388 -12.68 10.76 2.21
C SER A 388 -12.79 11.95 1.25
N ILE A 389 -12.21 11.84 0.05
CA ILE A 389 -12.35 12.80 -1.05
C ILE A 389 -13.31 12.24 -2.11
N LYS A 390 -14.53 12.79 -2.16
CA LYS A 390 -15.63 12.22 -2.97
C LYS A 390 -15.53 12.47 -4.48
N GLN A 391 -14.69 13.41 -4.91
CA GLN A 391 -14.66 13.85 -6.30
C GLN A 391 -13.23 13.90 -6.81
N GLU A 392 -12.98 13.24 -7.94
CA GLU A 392 -11.67 13.18 -8.57
C GLU A 392 -11.10 14.57 -8.90
N ARG A 393 -11.96 15.51 -9.34
CA ARG A 393 -11.55 16.90 -9.60
C ARG A 393 -10.94 17.60 -8.38
N TRP A 394 -11.39 17.26 -7.18
CA TRP A 394 -10.85 17.82 -5.94
C TRP A 394 -9.46 17.27 -5.64
N ILE A 395 -9.23 15.98 -5.91
CA ILE A 395 -7.90 15.35 -5.81
C ILE A 395 -6.93 16.04 -6.78
N LYS A 396 -7.35 16.24 -8.04
CA LYS A 396 -6.56 16.95 -9.06
C LYS A 396 -6.22 18.38 -8.65
N GLU A 397 -7.21 19.13 -8.15
CA GLU A 397 -7.04 20.51 -7.68
C GLU A 397 -6.07 20.60 -6.50
N ILE A 398 -6.25 19.76 -5.47
CA ILE A 398 -5.37 19.67 -4.30
C ILE A 398 -3.94 19.39 -4.74
N ALA A 399 -3.73 18.37 -5.59
CA ALA A 399 -2.39 17.99 -6.03
C ALA A 399 -1.70 19.11 -6.82
N TRP A 400 -2.38 19.63 -7.83
CA TRP A 400 -1.83 20.64 -8.72
C TRP A 400 -1.55 21.96 -7.99
N LYS A 401 -2.49 22.43 -7.18
CA LYS A 401 -2.31 23.69 -6.44
C LYS A 401 -1.27 23.54 -5.33
N SER A 402 -1.11 22.36 -4.73
CA SER A 402 0.01 22.11 -3.79
C SER A 402 1.37 22.19 -4.48
N ARG A 403 1.50 21.70 -5.73
CA ARG A 403 2.72 21.93 -6.52
C ARG A 403 2.94 23.40 -6.85
N CYS A 404 1.89 24.14 -7.19
CA CYS A 404 1.98 25.59 -7.41
C CYS A 404 2.47 26.32 -6.15
N ILE A 405 2.01 25.90 -4.96
CA ILE A 405 2.50 26.41 -3.67
C ILE A 405 3.98 26.08 -3.51
N ALA A 406 4.38 24.83 -3.73
CA ALA A 406 5.78 24.39 -3.64
C ALA A 406 6.69 25.23 -4.55
N ALA A 407 6.28 25.47 -5.81
CA ALA A 407 7.06 26.24 -6.76
C ALA A 407 7.17 27.73 -6.39
N LYS A 408 6.12 28.33 -5.83
CA LYS A 408 6.18 29.72 -5.32
C LYS A 408 7.11 29.84 -4.11
N GLU A 409 7.07 28.85 -3.21
CA GLU A 409 7.96 28.76 -2.05
C GLU A 409 9.39 28.32 -2.43
N GLN A 410 9.59 27.83 -3.66
CA GLN A 410 10.85 27.30 -4.19
C GLN A 410 11.45 26.15 -3.37
N LYS A 411 10.60 25.38 -2.68
CA LYS A 411 11.00 24.27 -1.82
C LYS A 411 9.89 23.23 -1.67
N PRO A 412 10.20 22.01 -1.22
CA PRO A 412 9.20 21.00 -0.88
C PRO A 412 8.30 21.47 0.26
N VAL A 413 7.00 21.20 0.15
CA VAL A 413 6.00 21.60 1.14
C VAL A 413 5.05 20.46 1.49
N VAL A 414 4.50 20.53 2.69
CA VAL A 414 3.31 19.76 3.10
C VAL A 414 2.18 20.75 3.37
N VAL A 415 1.11 20.65 2.59
CA VAL A 415 -0.04 21.56 2.60
C VAL A 415 -1.24 20.88 3.24
N MET A 416 -1.85 21.55 4.21
CA MET A 416 -3.12 21.19 4.83
C MET A 416 -4.27 21.69 3.97
N TRP A 417 -5.24 20.82 3.70
CA TRP A 417 -6.42 21.09 2.91
C TRP A 417 -7.70 20.81 3.69
N LEU A 418 -8.69 21.68 3.50
CA LEU A 418 -10.07 21.47 3.91
C LEU A 418 -10.89 21.02 2.70
N ILE A 419 -11.78 20.04 2.86
CA ILE A 419 -12.43 19.32 1.75
C ILE A 419 -13.96 19.23 1.95
N ASP A 420 -14.71 19.35 0.85
CA ASP A 420 -16.18 19.34 0.81
C ASP A 420 -16.76 20.49 1.66
N ILE A 421 -16.23 21.70 1.43
CA ILE A 421 -16.67 22.93 2.09
C ILE A 421 -18.05 23.35 1.52
N PRO A 422 -19.05 23.63 2.36
CA PRO A 422 -20.36 24.08 1.90
C PRO A 422 -20.30 25.39 1.10
N LYS A 423 -21.07 25.47 0.01
CA LYS A 423 -21.18 26.67 -0.84
C LYS A 423 -21.65 27.92 -0.08
N ALA A 424 -22.36 27.74 1.03
CA ALA A 424 -22.78 28.83 1.91
C ALA A 424 -21.60 29.49 2.66
N ARG A 425 -20.42 28.85 2.68
CA ARG A 425 -19.22 29.33 3.38
C ARG A 425 -18.09 29.71 2.44
N SER A 426 -17.91 29.00 1.32
CA SER A 426 -16.87 29.32 0.34
C SER A 426 -17.33 29.02 -1.07
N THR A 427 -16.79 29.77 -2.04
CA THR A 427 -16.92 29.47 -3.47
C THR A 427 -16.09 28.24 -3.86
N HIS A 428 -15.09 27.88 -3.06
CA HIS A 428 -14.23 26.73 -3.28
C HIS A 428 -14.71 25.52 -2.46
N ALA A 429 -14.74 24.35 -3.07
CA ALA A 429 -15.08 23.10 -2.40
C ALA A 429 -13.89 22.48 -1.65
N VAL A 430 -12.67 22.81 -2.07
CA VAL A 430 -11.41 22.49 -1.39
C VAL A 430 -10.62 23.77 -1.17
N MET A 431 -9.89 23.88 -0.07
CA MET A 431 -9.14 25.11 0.23
C MET A 431 -7.85 24.79 0.99
N PRO A 432 -6.69 25.33 0.58
CA PRO A 432 -5.47 25.22 1.36
C PRO A 432 -5.62 26.11 2.60
N TRP A 433 -5.20 25.60 3.76
CA TRP A 433 -5.38 26.31 5.02
C TRP A 433 -4.06 26.64 5.71
N PHE A 434 -3.07 25.76 5.58
CA PHE A 434 -1.74 25.96 6.17
C PHE A 434 -0.73 25.10 5.43
N HIS A 435 0.54 25.51 5.37
CA HIS A 435 1.60 24.67 4.84
C HIS A 435 2.89 24.87 5.63
N LEU A 436 3.72 23.83 5.60
CA LEU A 436 5.05 23.79 6.21
C LEU A 436 6.08 23.31 5.19
N ASP A 437 7.34 23.62 5.47
CA ASP A 437 8.47 23.09 4.73
C ASP A 437 8.57 21.59 4.98
N TRP A 438 8.66 20.81 3.90
CA TRP A 438 8.92 19.37 4.02
C TRP A 438 10.43 19.14 4.12
N LYS A 439 10.91 18.85 5.33
CA LYS A 439 12.34 18.65 5.64
C LYS A 439 12.76 17.18 5.76
N ASN A 440 11.82 16.25 5.62
CA ASN A 440 12.03 14.85 6.01
C ASN A 440 12.63 13.99 4.88
N GLU A 441 13.80 14.39 4.37
CA GLU A 441 14.54 13.63 3.35
C GLU A 441 15.43 12.51 3.96
N ALA A 442 15.70 12.57 5.27
CA ALA A 442 16.67 11.68 5.94
C ALA A 442 16.08 10.36 6.47
N TYR A 443 14.76 10.21 6.55
CA TYR A 443 14.10 9.05 7.15
C TYR A 443 13.17 8.37 6.14
N SER A 444 13.59 7.23 5.61
CA SER A 444 12.69 6.34 4.87
C SER A 444 11.72 5.68 5.85
N PRO A 445 10.41 5.89 5.71
CA PRO A 445 9.43 5.32 6.63
C PRO A 445 9.49 3.78 6.59
N LYS A 446 9.50 3.13 7.77
CA LYS A 446 9.48 1.67 7.89
C LYS A 446 8.05 1.16 7.95
N ALA A 447 7.72 0.17 7.13
CA ALA A 447 6.40 -0.44 7.13
C ALA A 447 6.28 -1.39 8.31
N ALA A 448 5.14 -1.38 9.00
CA ALA A 448 4.86 -2.43 9.98
C ALA A 448 4.91 -3.81 9.28
N PRO A 449 5.59 -4.81 9.86
CA PRO A 449 5.78 -6.09 9.22
C PRO A 449 4.44 -6.79 9.00
N ARG A 450 4.21 -7.29 7.78
CA ARG A 450 3.00 -8.06 7.43
C ARG A 450 2.88 -9.39 8.19
N LYS A 451 3.97 -9.89 8.77
CA LYS A 451 4.04 -11.14 9.53
C LYS A 451 4.47 -10.83 10.97
N LYS A 452 3.55 -11.00 11.92
CA LYS A 452 3.79 -10.74 13.34
C LYS A 452 4.66 -11.85 13.94
N LEU A 453 5.70 -11.49 14.68
CA LEU A 453 6.52 -12.44 15.45
C LEU A 453 5.71 -12.96 16.65
N SER A 454 5.80 -14.27 16.93
CA SER A 454 4.91 -15.03 17.83
C SER A 454 4.93 -14.63 19.30
N SER A 455 5.87 -13.79 19.72
CA SER A 455 6.20 -13.55 21.13
C SER A 455 6.04 -12.10 21.57
N SER A 456 5.61 -11.21 20.68
CA SER A 456 5.51 -9.79 20.98
C SER A 456 4.26 -9.50 21.79
N ILE A 457 4.42 -9.21 23.08
CA ILE A 457 3.37 -8.58 23.88
C ILE A 457 3.11 -7.19 23.27
N GLU A 458 2.03 -7.06 22.51
CA GLU A 458 1.55 -5.80 21.97
C GLU A 458 0.82 -5.03 23.08
N PHE A 459 1.22 -3.79 23.32
CA PHE A 459 0.51 -2.90 24.24
C PHE A 459 -0.25 -1.85 23.43
N VAL A 460 -1.58 -1.83 23.54
CA VAL A 460 -2.40 -0.83 22.84
C VAL A 460 -2.63 0.36 23.76
N LEU A 461 -2.21 1.55 23.33
CA LEU A 461 -2.34 2.79 24.09
C LEU A 461 -3.53 3.59 23.55
N ARG A 462 -4.60 3.70 24.36
CA ARG A 462 -5.85 4.38 24.00
C ARG A 462 -6.16 5.57 24.90
N THR A 463 -5.81 5.48 26.17
CA THR A 463 -6.20 6.44 27.22
C THR A 463 -5.00 6.88 28.04
N GLU A 464 -5.15 7.95 28.82
CA GLU A 464 -4.12 8.37 29.78
C GLU A 464 -3.82 7.27 30.82
N ALA A 465 -4.83 6.49 31.22
CA ALA A 465 -4.64 5.35 32.12
C ALA A 465 -3.79 4.23 31.49
N ASP A 466 -3.91 4.00 30.17
CA ASP A 466 -3.05 3.06 29.45
C ASP A 466 -1.61 3.57 29.41
N TRP A 467 -1.42 4.88 29.26
CA TRP A 467 -0.09 5.50 29.32
C TRP A 467 0.58 5.30 30.69
N GLU A 468 -0.14 5.53 31.78
CA GLU A 468 0.36 5.24 33.14
C GLU A 468 0.71 3.76 33.31
N THR A 469 -0.15 2.87 32.81
CA THR A 469 0.04 1.41 32.87
C THR A 469 1.27 0.97 32.07
N LEU A 470 1.49 1.57 30.90
CA LEU A 470 2.69 1.33 30.08
C LEU A 470 3.96 1.71 30.86
N GLN A 471 3.97 2.90 31.46
CA GLN A 471 5.09 3.35 32.28
C GLN A 471 5.35 2.43 33.48
N GLU A 472 4.30 1.98 34.17
CA GLU A 472 4.41 1.05 35.30
C GLU A 472 4.97 -0.31 34.86
N ASN A 473 4.47 -0.86 33.75
CA ASN A 473 4.97 -2.13 33.20
C ASN A 473 6.46 -2.05 32.81
N CYS A 474 6.88 -0.93 32.22
CA CYS A 474 8.28 -0.69 31.90
C CYS A 474 9.16 -0.56 33.16
N ARG A 475 8.64 0.06 34.24
CA ARG A 475 9.33 0.15 35.54
C ARG A 475 9.42 -1.21 36.24
N SER A 476 8.39 -2.05 36.10
CA SER A 476 8.36 -3.41 36.67
C SER A 476 9.17 -4.44 35.88
N GLY A 477 9.89 -4.03 34.84
CA GLY A 477 10.76 -4.91 34.04
C GLY A 477 10.02 -5.84 33.07
N LYS A 478 8.75 -5.58 32.74
CA LYS A 478 8.06 -6.35 31.70
C LYS A 478 8.64 -6.00 30.32
N SER A 479 8.95 -7.02 29.53
CA SER A 479 9.40 -6.84 28.15
C SER A 479 8.21 -6.48 27.26
N ILE A 480 8.19 -5.24 26.78
CA ILE A 480 7.22 -4.76 25.79
C ILE A 480 7.99 -4.57 24.50
N VAL A 481 7.55 -5.23 23.44
CA VAL A 481 8.24 -5.18 22.14
C VAL A 481 7.60 -4.13 21.23
N ARG A 482 6.30 -3.89 21.39
CA ARG A 482 5.51 -3.06 20.49
C ARG A 482 4.41 -2.30 21.21
N VAL A 483 4.26 -1.03 20.88
CA VAL A 483 3.18 -0.16 21.36
C VAL A 483 2.35 0.33 20.19
N VAL A 484 1.07 -0.04 20.15
CA VAL A 484 0.12 0.41 19.11
C VAL A 484 -0.59 1.67 19.58
N LEU A 485 -0.45 2.76 18.81
CA LEU A 485 -1.12 4.02 19.11
C LEU A 485 -2.51 4.08 18.48
N ASP A 486 -3.54 4.14 19.34
CA ASP A 486 -4.94 4.26 18.93
C ASP A 486 -5.74 5.07 19.97
N PRO A 487 -5.38 6.35 20.19
CA PRO A 487 -5.98 7.19 21.22
C PRO A 487 -7.49 7.27 21.05
N ALA A 488 -8.22 7.06 22.13
CA ALA A 488 -9.68 7.18 22.21
C ALA A 488 -10.11 8.52 22.83
N GLU A 489 -9.18 9.22 23.49
CA GLU A 489 -9.41 10.48 24.20
C GLU A 489 -8.77 11.64 23.43
N SER A 490 -9.49 12.77 23.34
CA SER A 490 -8.99 13.97 22.64
C SER A 490 -7.78 14.61 23.35
N THR A 491 -7.63 14.41 24.67
CA THR A 491 -6.51 14.93 25.46
C THR A 491 -5.16 14.39 24.99
N LEU A 492 -5.11 13.17 24.45
CA LEU A 492 -3.88 12.56 23.92
C LEU A 492 -3.52 13.04 22.50
N ILE A 493 -4.51 13.46 21.70
CA ILE A 493 -4.32 13.73 20.26
C ILE A 493 -3.42 14.95 20.01
N ARG A 494 -3.54 15.99 20.84
CA ARG A 494 -2.74 17.23 20.72
C ARG A 494 -1.83 17.44 21.93
N ASN A 495 -1.26 16.36 22.45
CA ASN A 495 -0.35 16.40 23.58
C ASN A 495 1.09 16.14 23.13
N GLN A 496 1.82 17.22 22.86
CA GLN A 496 3.22 17.14 22.47
C GLN A 496 4.10 16.50 23.55
N LEU A 497 3.84 16.78 24.82
CA LEU A 497 4.59 16.21 25.95
C LEU A 497 4.39 14.69 26.01
N PHE A 498 3.18 14.20 25.78
CA PHE A 498 2.90 12.78 25.68
C PHE A 498 3.71 12.13 24.55
N LEU A 499 3.69 12.68 23.33
CA LEU A 499 4.43 12.11 22.20
C LEU A 499 5.95 12.11 22.41
N THR A 500 6.51 13.19 22.95
CA THR A 500 7.95 13.28 23.20
C THR A 500 8.39 12.36 24.33
N THR A 501 7.61 12.24 25.40
CA THR A 501 7.90 11.31 26.50
C THR A 501 7.72 9.85 26.09
N LEU A 502 6.73 9.54 25.26
CA LEU A 502 6.57 8.23 24.65
C LEU A 502 7.77 7.88 23.76
N ALA A 503 8.20 8.80 22.91
CA ALA A 503 9.36 8.59 22.03
C ALA A 503 10.65 8.34 22.84
N ALA A 504 10.86 9.10 23.92
CA ALA A 504 11.98 8.91 24.82
C ALA A 504 11.93 7.55 25.53
N LEU A 505 10.76 7.14 26.01
CA LEU A 505 10.56 5.84 26.66
C LEU A 505 10.79 4.68 25.68
N ALA A 506 10.28 4.81 24.44
CA ALA A 506 10.47 3.83 23.37
C ALA A 506 11.95 3.62 23.04
N LYS A 507 12.71 4.72 22.99
CA LYS A 507 14.17 4.68 22.77
C LYS A 507 14.91 4.06 23.95
N GLU A 508 14.53 4.39 25.19
CA GLU A 508 15.16 3.84 26.40
C GLU A 508 14.94 2.32 26.52
N LYS A 509 13.72 1.86 26.21
CA LYS A 509 13.31 0.46 26.36
C LYS A 509 13.39 -0.35 25.08
N SER A 510 13.82 0.26 23.97
CA SER A 510 13.98 -0.36 22.65
C SER A 510 12.71 -1.07 22.13
N PHE A 511 11.54 -0.45 22.31
CA PHE A 511 10.30 -0.94 21.71
C PHE A 511 9.89 -0.13 20.50
N VAL A 512 9.15 -0.76 19.60
CA VAL A 512 8.66 -0.15 18.36
C VAL A 512 7.31 0.49 18.59
N VAL A 513 7.11 1.70 18.06
CA VAL A 513 5.81 2.38 18.05
C VAL A 513 5.12 2.13 16.72
N GLU A 514 3.94 1.52 16.76
CA GLU A 514 3.10 1.31 15.59
C GLU A 514 2.07 2.43 15.46
N LEU A 515 2.03 3.08 14.29
CA LEU A 515 1.18 4.22 14.00
C LEU A 515 0.29 3.95 12.77
N SER A 516 -1.03 4.15 12.93
CA SER A 516 -1.98 4.10 11.81
C SER A 516 -2.16 5.44 11.09
N GLY A 517 -1.71 6.54 11.71
CA GLY A 517 -1.72 7.90 11.18
C GLY A 517 -0.81 8.09 9.97
N GLY A 518 -0.90 9.28 9.36
CA GLY A 518 -0.17 9.66 8.15
C GLY A 518 1.31 9.96 8.40
N ILE A 519 2.16 9.67 7.41
CA ILE A 519 3.59 10.02 7.48
C ILE A 519 3.81 11.53 7.31
N LEU A 520 2.81 12.24 6.80
CA LEU A 520 2.82 13.70 6.69
C LEU A 520 2.38 14.38 7.99
N SER A 521 2.03 13.61 9.02
CA SER A 521 1.52 14.12 10.29
C SER A 521 2.62 14.61 11.23
N HIS A 522 2.26 15.57 12.09
CA HIS A 522 3.14 16.06 13.14
C HIS A 522 3.49 14.97 14.17
N ALA A 523 2.56 14.05 14.45
CA ALA A 523 2.82 12.94 15.37
C ALA A 523 3.93 12.01 14.87
N TYR A 524 3.89 11.63 13.59
CA TYR A 524 4.95 10.86 12.96
C TYR A 524 6.31 11.57 13.08
N TYR A 525 6.37 12.85 12.69
CA TYR A 525 7.58 13.66 12.76
C TYR A 525 8.18 13.73 14.18
N LEU A 526 7.37 14.00 15.20
CA LEU A 526 7.85 14.09 16.58
C LEU A 526 8.43 12.77 17.09
N LEU A 527 7.77 11.65 16.79
CA LEU A 527 8.24 10.34 17.18
C LEU A 527 9.59 10.04 16.49
N THR A 528 9.68 10.22 15.17
CA THR A 528 10.91 9.92 14.42
C THR A 528 12.08 10.86 14.75
N SER A 529 11.82 12.17 14.88
CA SER A 529 12.87 13.15 15.20
C SER A 529 13.46 12.98 16.60
N SER A 530 12.70 12.36 17.51
CA SER A 530 13.18 11.97 18.84
C SER A 530 13.98 10.65 18.84
N GLY A 531 14.17 10.03 17.67
CA GLY A 531 14.92 8.78 17.49
C GLY A 531 14.15 7.52 17.89
N CYS A 532 12.81 7.59 17.96
CA CYS A 532 11.96 6.42 18.16
C CYS A 532 11.83 5.63 16.86
N GLU A 533 11.87 4.29 16.95
CA GLU A 533 11.52 3.43 15.82
C GLU A 533 10.00 3.41 15.63
N VAL A 534 9.56 4.03 14.53
CA VAL A 534 8.14 4.10 14.17
C VAL A 534 7.88 3.23 12.96
N GLU A 535 6.90 2.34 13.09
CA GLU A 535 6.38 1.54 12.01
C GLU A 535 4.96 2.00 11.64
N CYS A 536 4.75 2.31 10.37
CA CYS A 536 3.45 2.76 9.89
C CYS A 536 2.65 1.60 9.32
N VAL A 537 1.37 1.52 9.69
CA VAL A 537 0.46 0.49 9.19
C VAL A 537 0.26 0.72 7.68
N ASP A 538 0.71 -0.26 6.88
CA ASP A 538 0.53 -0.34 5.43
C ASP A 538 1.06 0.85 4.61
N LEU A 539 2.34 1.23 4.81
CA LEU A 539 3.02 2.18 3.92
C LEU A 539 2.78 1.80 2.45
N TYR A 540 2.25 2.75 1.68
CA TYR A 540 1.94 2.58 0.28
C TYR A 540 2.67 3.64 -0.51
N ALA A 541 3.19 3.25 -1.68
CA ALA A 541 3.95 4.11 -2.58
C ALA A 541 5.23 4.72 -1.94
N THR A 542 5.79 4.06 -0.92
CA THR A 542 7.17 4.28 -0.46
C THR A 542 8.12 3.20 -0.97
N GLU A 543 7.58 2.02 -1.30
CA GLU A 543 8.24 1.04 -2.14
C GLU A 543 8.05 1.55 -3.57
N ASP A 544 9.09 2.18 -4.12
CA ASP A 544 9.19 2.34 -5.56
C ASP A 544 9.03 0.94 -6.15
N ASP A 545 8.08 0.75 -7.08
CA ASP A 545 7.97 -0.50 -7.83
C ASP A 545 9.29 -0.66 -8.60
N GLU A 546 10.27 -1.31 -7.98
CA GLU A 546 11.60 -1.48 -8.55
C GLU A 546 11.50 -2.49 -9.69
N ILE A 547 11.58 -1.98 -10.92
CA ILE A 547 11.63 -2.82 -12.11
C ILE A 547 13.10 -2.92 -12.52
N GLU A 548 13.69 -4.09 -12.30
CA GLU A 548 15.05 -4.39 -12.67
C GLU A 548 15.11 -4.74 -14.18
N PHE A 549 15.79 -3.92 -14.99
CA PHE A 549 15.84 -4.09 -16.46
C PHE A 549 17.13 -4.73 -16.98
N ASN A 550 18.24 -4.66 -16.24
CA ASN A 550 19.55 -5.28 -16.55
C ASN A 550 19.97 -5.25 -18.04
N LYS A 551 19.74 -4.12 -18.73
CA LYS A 551 19.97 -3.97 -20.18
C LYS A 551 20.87 -2.80 -20.50
N LEU A 552 21.62 -2.91 -21.61
CA LEU A 552 22.41 -1.82 -22.16
C LEU A 552 21.45 -0.81 -22.84
N VAL A 553 21.57 0.47 -22.48
CA VAL A 553 20.74 1.55 -23.02
C VAL A 553 21.60 2.60 -23.72
N ARG A 554 20.98 3.38 -24.62
CA ARG A 554 21.62 4.55 -25.25
C ARG A 554 21.88 5.65 -24.22
N ASP A 555 22.93 6.45 -24.44
CA ASP A 555 23.45 7.44 -23.50
C ASP A 555 22.41 8.44 -22.95
N LYS A 556 21.42 8.83 -23.76
CA LYS A 556 20.38 9.81 -23.37
C LYS A 556 19.14 9.21 -22.72
N ILE A 557 19.01 7.88 -22.68
CA ILE A 557 17.84 7.23 -22.08
C ILE A 557 17.74 7.52 -20.58
N PRO A 558 18.82 7.43 -19.77
CA PRO A 558 18.75 7.74 -18.35
C PRO A 558 18.28 9.18 -18.07
N ASP A 559 18.77 10.15 -18.83
CA ASP A 559 18.36 11.55 -18.67
C ASP A 559 16.89 11.78 -19.04
N ASN A 560 16.40 11.10 -20.08
CA ASN A 560 14.98 11.15 -20.46
C ASN A 560 14.08 10.52 -19.39
N ILE A 561 14.53 9.45 -18.73
CA ILE A 561 13.80 8.81 -17.62
C ILE A 561 13.78 9.75 -16.40
N LYS A 562 14.93 10.34 -16.05
CA LYS A 562 15.03 11.36 -14.98
C LYS A 562 14.19 12.59 -15.26
N ALA A 563 14.13 13.06 -16.51
CA ALA A 563 13.29 14.19 -16.92
C ALA A 563 11.79 13.89 -16.76
N ARG A 564 11.40 12.61 -16.82
CA ARG A 564 10.05 12.13 -16.49
C ARG A 564 9.84 11.95 -14.98
N GLY A 565 10.82 12.24 -14.13
CA GLY A 565 10.68 12.16 -12.67
C GLY A 565 10.81 10.75 -12.10
N GLU A 566 11.47 9.84 -12.81
CA GLU A 566 11.83 8.49 -12.35
C GLU A 566 13.31 8.45 -11.91
N ASN A 567 13.61 7.67 -10.86
CA ASN A 567 14.98 7.42 -10.43
C ASN A 567 15.61 6.31 -11.27
N VAL A 568 16.90 6.43 -11.58
CA VAL A 568 17.63 5.44 -12.39
C VAL A 568 18.94 5.10 -11.70
N GLU A 569 19.14 3.82 -11.40
CA GLU A 569 20.43 3.27 -11.04
C GLU A 569 21.20 2.86 -12.31
N LEU A 570 22.48 3.22 -12.39
CA LEU A 570 23.30 2.99 -13.57
C LEU A 570 24.60 2.27 -13.20
N LEU A 571 24.92 1.24 -13.98
CA LEU A 571 26.24 0.61 -13.99
C LEU A 571 26.99 1.00 -15.26
N ARG A 572 28.23 1.44 -15.12
CA ARG A 572 29.12 1.67 -16.26
C ARG A 572 29.84 0.36 -16.60
N LEU A 573 29.68 -0.10 -17.84
CA LEU A 573 30.31 -1.33 -18.32
C LEU A 573 31.61 -1.01 -19.07
N GLU A 574 32.66 -1.77 -18.79
CA GLU A 574 33.97 -1.65 -19.45
C GLU A 574 34.52 -3.04 -19.81
N GLY A 575 35.50 -3.07 -20.73
CA GLY A 575 36.21 -4.30 -21.11
C GLY A 575 35.30 -5.45 -21.57
N GLU A 576 35.48 -6.62 -20.96
CA GLU A 576 34.72 -7.83 -21.29
C GLU A 576 33.23 -7.74 -20.96
N ALA A 577 32.87 -7.02 -19.89
CA ALA A 577 31.47 -6.83 -19.49
C ALA A 577 30.69 -6.05 -20.57
N LEU A 578 31.31 -5.01 -21.14
CA LEU A 578 30.73 -4.25 -22.25
C LEU A 578 30.58 -5.11 -23.51
N ILE A 579 31.58 -5.93 -23.83
CA ILE A 579 31.52 -6.85 -24.99
C ILE A 579 30.37 -7.86 -24.80
N ALA A 580 30.21 -8.41 -23.59
CA ALA A 580 29.11 -9.34 -23.29
C ALA A 580 27.75 -8.66 -23.41
N ALA A 581 27.60 -7.43 -22.89
CA ALA A 581 26.36 -6.67 -22.99
C ALA A 581 26.04 -6.27 -24.44
N LEU A 582 27.01 -5.83 -25.23
CA LEU A 582 26.83 -5.53 -26.66
C LEU A 582 26.42 -6.79 -27.45
N LYS A 583 27.02 -7.95 -27.18
CA LYS A 583 26.61 -9.22 -27.81
C LYS A 583 25.16 -9.59 -27.47
N ARG A 584 24.72 -9.39 -26.22
CA ARG A 584 23.32 -9.58 -25.83
C ARG A 584 22.41 -8.59 -26.57
N LYS A 585 22.83 -7.33 -26.65
CA LYS A 585 22.09 -6.28 -27.35
C LYS A 585 21.94 -6.59 -28.84
N VAL A 586 22.97 -7.15 -29.50
CA VAL A 586 22.84 -7.64 -30.91
C VAL A 586 21.71 -8.65 -31.06
N VAL A 587 21.56 -9.57 -30.10
CA VAL A 587 20.49 -10.57 -30.13
C VAL A 587 19.13 -9.93 -29.91
N GLU A 588 19.02 -8.99 -28.96
CA GLU A 588 17.80 -8.19 -28.69
C GLU A 588 17.34 -7.45 -29.96
N GLU A 589 18.20 -6.61 -30.55
CA GLU A 589 17.86 -5.85 -31.77
C GLU A 589 17.53 -6.77 -32.95
N ALA A 590 18.23 -7.91 -33.09
CA ALA A 590 17.94 -8.87 -34.15
C ALA A 590 16.54 -9.50 -33.99
N PHE A 591 16.08 -9.72 -32.77
CA PHE A 591 14.71 -10.19 -32.52
C PHE A 591 13.68 -9.08 -32.75
N GLU A 592 13.99 -7.82 -32.43
CA GLU A 592 13.11 -6.69 -32.75
C GLU A 592 12.93 -6.52 -34.27
N VAL A 593 13.99 -6.74 -35.07
CA VAL A 593 13.89 -6.83 -36.53
C VAL A 593 12.92 -7.95 -36.96
N VAL A 594 13.01 -9.13 -36.34
CA VAL A 594 12.11 -10.28 -36.61
C VAL A 594 10.66 -9.94 -36.25
N ASP A 595 10.43 -9.14 -35.21
CA ASP A 595 9.11 -8.80 -34.68
C ASP A 595 8.46 -7.56 -35.33
N SER A 596 9.22 -6.81 -36.13
CA SER A 596 8.75 -5.63 -36.85
C SER A 596 7.65 -5.94 -37.87
N LYS A 597 6.53 -5.18 -37.83
CA LYS A 597 5.34 -5.43 -38.68
C LYS A 597 5.20 -4.47 -39.85
N THR A 598 5.89 -3.34 -39.77
CA THR A 598 5.81 -2.26 -40.76
C THR A 598 7.20 -1.93 -41.29
N THR A 599 7.27 -1.41 -42.51
CA THR A 599 8.54 -0.99 -43.11
C THR A 599 9.23 0.10 -42.29
N GLN A 600 8.46 1.01 -41.66
CA GLN A 600 9.04 2.05 -40.81
C GLN A 600 9.72 1.45 -39.57
N GLN A 601 9.02 0.58 -38.83
CA GLN A 601 9.61 -0.15 -37.70
C GLN A 601 10.84 -0.93 -38.14
N MET A 602 10.78 -1.63 -39.27
CA MET A 602 11.92 -2.39 -39.79
C MET A 602 13.16 -1.51 -40.08
N VAL A 603 12.97 -0.28 -40.57
CA VAL A 603 14.10 0.65 -40.76
C VAL A 603 14.69 1.08 -39.42
N GLU A 604 13.85 1.36 -38.41
CA GLU A 604 14.29 1.73 -37.06
C GLU A 604 15.09 0.58 -36.43
N GLU A 605 14.57 -0.65 -36.42
CA GLU A 605 15.27 -1.79 -35.80
C GLU A 605 16.55 -2.21 -36.57
N LEU A 606 16.58 -2.06 -37.90
CA LEU A 606 17.80 -2.28 -38.68
C LEU A 606 18.89 -1.23 -38.37
N ALA A 607 18.48 0.01 -38.09
CA ALA A 607 19.40 1.07 -37.68
C ALA A 607 19.97 0.78 -36.27
N ASP A 608 19.14 0.31 -35.36
CA ASP A 608 19.56 -0.03 -33.99
C ASP A 608 20.48 -1.25 -33.98
N LEU A 609 20.17 -2.31 -34.74
CA LEU A 609 21.07 -3.44 -34.94
C LEU A 609 22.42 -3.00 -35.53
N ARG A 610 22.41 -2.07 -36.49
CA ARG A 610 23.64 -1.54 -37.10
C ARG A 610 24.49 -0.77 -36.10
N GLU A 611 23.86 0.08 -35.28
CA GLU A 611 24.53 0.85 -34.23
C GLU A 611 25.25 -0.08 -33.25
N VAL A 612 24.59 -1.13 -32.78
CA VAL A 612 25.18 -2.09 -31.83
C VAL A 612 26.32 -2.89 -32.46
N MET A 613 26.19 -3.27 -33.74
CA MET A 613 27.27 -3.93 -34.49
C MET A 613 28.51 -3.03 -34.63
N ASP A 614 28.30 -1.74 -34.92
CA ASP A 614 29.39 -0.78 -35.06
C ASP A 614 30.06 -0.50 -33.71
N ALA A 615 29.28 -0.39 -32.62
CA ALA A 615 29.82 -0.31 -31.26
C ALA A 615 30.67 -1.55 -30.89
N LEU A 616 30.19 -2.75 -31.20
CA LEU A 616 30.93 -4.00 -30.93
C LEU A 616 32.23 -4.09 -31.74
N LYS A 617 32.22 -3.69 -33.02
CA LYS A 617 33.42 -3.62 -33.85
C LYS A 617 34.44 -2.65 -33.28
N ASN A 618 34.00 -1.46 -32.88
CA ASN A 618 34.87 -0.44 -32.30
C ASN A 618 35.55 -0.97 -31.02
N GLN A 619 34.79 -1.66 -30.16
CA GLN A 619 35.32 -2.25 -28.92
C GLN A 619 36.33 -3.39 -29.16
N LEU A 620 36.16 -4.15 -30.25
CA LEU A 620 37.06 -5.25 -30.63
C LEU A 620 38.20 -4.82 -31.55
N GLY A 621 38.28 -3.54 -31.93
CA GLY A 621 39.28 -3.03 -32.87
C GLY A 621 39.12 -3.58 -34.30
N ILE A 622 37.92 -4.04 -34.68
CA ILE A 622 37.64 -4.61 -36.00
C ILE A 622 37.33 -3.49 -36.98
N SER A 623 38.11 -3.36 -38.05
CA SER A 623 37.84 -2.34 -39.06
C SER A 623 36.68 -2.74 -39.98
N GLU A 624 35.93 -1.75 -40.46
CA GLU A 624 34.88 -1.97 -41.48
C GLU A 624 35.43 -2.60 -42.77
N LYS A 625 36.71 -2.33 -43.09
CA LYS A 625 37.38 -2.92 -44.25
C LYS A 625 37.56 -4.43 -44.08
N ASP A 626 37.87 -4.90 -42.88
CA ASP A 626 38.08 -6.32 -42.60
C ASP A 626 36.78 -7.11 -42.74
N VAL A 627 35.69 -6.59 -42.18
CA VAL A 627 34.35 -7.19 -42.30
C VAL A 627 33.92 -7.26 -43.77
N LYS A 628 34.07 -6.16 -44.53
CA LYS A 628 33.76 -6.13 -45.97
C LYS A 628 34.63 -7.08 -46.79
N LYS A 629 35.92 -7.20 -46.47
CA LYS A 629 36.82 -8.13 -47.15
C LYS A 629 36.34 -9.58 -46.98
N VAL A 630 35.96 -9.97 -45.77
CA VAL A 630 35.40 -11.31 -45.49
C VAL A 630 34.05 -11.50 -46.17
N GLN A 631 33.17 -10.49 -46.13
CA GLN A 631 31.86 -10.52 -46.80
C GLN A 631 32.01 -10.72 -48.31
N ASN A 632 32.88 -9.95 -48.97
CA ASN A 632 33.13 -10.04 -50.41
C ASN A 632 33.78 -11.37 -50.80
N SER A 633 34.70 -11.89 -49.99
CA SER A 633 35.30 -13.22 -50.20
C SER A 633 34.26 -14.34 -50.12
N LYS A 634 33.35 -14.28 -49.15
CA LYS A 634 32.22 -15.21 -49.03
C LYS A 634 31.24 -15.06 -50.20
N ALA A 635 30.90 -13.83 -50.60
CA ALA A 635 30.03 -13.58 -51.75
C ALA A 635 30.62 -14.15 -53.05
N LYS A 636 31.94 -14.01 -53.27
CA LYS A 636 32.64 -14.55 -54.44
C LYS A 636 32.72 -16.09 -54.43
N SER A 637 32.91 -16.70 -53.26
CA SER A 637 33.10 -18.16 -53.13
C SER A 637 31.80 -18.95 -52.96
N ARG A 638 30.76 -18.34 -52.36
CA ARG A 638 29.51 -19.02 -51.95
C ARG A 638 28.24 -18.32 -52.47
N GLY A 639 28.36 -17.18 -53.15
CA GLY A 639 27.23 -16.37 -53.56
C GLY A 639 26.68 -15.47 -52.44
N GLY A 640 25.69 -14.64 -52.78
CA GLY A 640 24.88 -13.87 -51.83
C GLY A 640 23.46 -14.44 -51.71
N PHE A 641 22.58 -13.76 -50.97
CA PHE A 641 21.19 -14.20 -50.77
C PHE A 641 20.24 -13.73 -51.90
N ASN A 642 20.74 -13.18 -53.00
CA ASN A 642 19.94 -12.59 -54.09
C ASN A 642 19.02 -13.60 -54.79
N GLU A 643 19.40 -14.87 -54.86
CA GLU A 643 18.62 -15.93 -55.49
C GLU A 643 17.49 -16.48 -54.58
N GLY A 644 17.43 -16.08 -53.31
CA GLY A 644 16.35 -16.46 -52.38
C GLY A 644 16.23 -17.96 -52.11
N LEU A 645 17.32 -18.72 -52.23
CA LEU A 645 17.30 -20.18 -52.11
C LEU A 645 17.22 -20.66 -50.66
N MET A 646 16.29 -21.58 -50.37
CA MET A 646 16.19 -22.30 -49.09
C MET A 646 16.49 -23.78 -49.29
N LEU A 647 17.50 -24.29 -48.57
CA LEU A 647 17.85 -25.72 -48.60
C LEU A 647 16.90 -26.51 -47.70
N THR A 648 16.06 -27.38 -48.29
CA THR A 648 15.07 -28.17 -47.54
C THR A 648 15.57 -29.56 -47.13
N ARG A 649 16.35 -30.22 -48.00
CA ARG A 649 16.91 -31.55 -47.75
C ARG A 649 18.14 -31.77 -48.62
N THR A 650 19.11 -32.52 -48.10
CA THR A 650 20.19 -33.13 -48.88
C THR A 650 20.06 -34.66 -48.78
N VAL A 651 20.44 -35.37 -49.84
CA VAL A 651 20.53 -36.84 -49.85
C VAL A 651 21.91 -37.19 -50.38
N LEU A 652 22.61 -38.11 -49.71
CA LEU A 652 23.84 -38.69 -50.24
C LEU A 652 23.48 -39.47 -51.51
N ALA A 653 24.15 -39.17 -52.62
CA ALA A 653 23.99 -39.94 -53.84
C ALA A 653 24.38 -41.41 -53.57
N SER A 654 23.55 -42.34 -54.03
CA SER A 654 23.83 -43.78 -53.92
C SER A 654 25.14 -44.11 -54.64
N SER A 655 25.97 -44.94 -54.02
CA SER A 655 27.23 -45.45 -54.61
C SER A 655 27.04 -46.58 -55.61
N LEU A 656 25.80 -47.07 -55.78
CA LEU A 656 25.43 -48.04 -56.81
C LEU A 656 24.83 -47.27 -58.00
N GLY A 657 25.50 -47.35 -59.15
CA GLY A 657 25.14 -46.63 -60.38
C GLY A 657 23.74 -46.97 -60.88
N GLU A 658 23.13 -46.00 -61.57
CA GLU A 658 21.81 -46.14 -62.20
C GLU A 658 21.80 -47.32 -63.17
N ASP A 659 21.01 -48.34 -62.84
CA ASP A 659 20.75 -49.49 -63.69
C ASP A 659 19.82 -49.04 -64.85
N GLU A 660 20.32 -49.05 -66.09
CA GLU A 660 19.56 -48.61 -67.28
C GLU A 660 18.32 -49.48 -67.58
N SER A 661 18.11 -50.56 -66.82
CA SER A 661 16.94 -51.45 -66.92
C SER A 661 15.66 -50.91 -66.24
N ALA A 662 15.73 -49.80 -65.50
CA ALA A 662 14.59 -49.26 -64.74
C ALA A 662 13.80 -48.14 -65.45
N LYS A 663 13.92 -47.97 -66.78
CA LYS A 663 13.23 -46.89 -67.52
C LYS A 663 11.72 -47.08 -67.68
N ASP A 664 11.17 -48.28 -67.41
CA ASP A 664 9.75 -48.59 -67.59
C ASP A 664 8.98 -48.90 -66.27
N ASP A 665 9.57 -48.66 -65.10
CA ASP A 665 8.83 -48.76 -63.82
C ASP A 665 8.26 -47.39 -63.40
N PRO A 666 6.92 -47.20 -63.40
CA PRO A 666 6.28 -45.95 -62.99
C PRO A 666 6.57 -45.54 -61.54
N LEU A 667 7.11 -46.45 -60.72
CA LEU A 667 7.40 -46.24 -59.30
C LEU A 667 8.83 -45.75 -59.01
N MET A 668 9.71 -45.68 -60.00
CA MET A 668 11.13 -45.31 -59.82
C MET A 668 11.58 -44.13 -60.71
N THR A 669 10.73 -43.12 -60.89
CA THR A 669 11.19 -41.82 -61.41
C THR A 669 11.72 -40.96 -60.26
N PHE A 670 13.05 -40.79 -60.19
CA PHE A 670 13.62 -39.71 -59.38
C PHE A 670 13.10 -38.38 -59.93
N PRO A 671 12.39 -37.55 -59.13
CA PRO A 671 11.92 -36.27 -59.62
C PRO A 671 13.12 -35.39 -59.93
N GLN A 672 13.23 -34.93 -61.19
CA GLN A 672 14.10 -33.81 -61.52
C GLN A 672 13.85 -32.69 -60.51
N SER A 673 14.90 -32.23 -59.83
CA SER A 673 14.82 -31.18 -58.81
C SER A 673 14.34 -29.86 -59.43
N LYS A 674 13.03 -29.68 -59.53
CA LYS A 674 12.42 -28.40 -59.88
C LYS A 674 12.42 -27.54 -58.63
N VAL A 675 13.15 -26.43 -58.66
CA VAL A 675 13.10 -25.42 -57.60
C VAL A 675 11.67 -24.90 -57.52
N ARG A 676 11.00 -25.13 -56.39
CA ARG A 676 9.64 -24.63 -56.12
C ARG A 676 9.72 -23.24 -55.50
N THR A 677 9.09 -22.26 -56.13
CA THR A 677 8.93 -20.91 -55.57
C THR A 677 7.71 -20.85 -54.66
N ILE A 678 7.86 -20.23 -53.50
CA ILE A 678 6.78 -19.90 -52.56
C ILE A 678 6.76 -18.39 -52.34
N SER A 679 5.58 -17.80 -52.07
CA SER A 679 5.39 -16.34 -51.97
C SER A 679 4.69 -15.91 -50.68
N HIS A 680 4.16 -16.86 -49.91
CA HIS A 680 3.50 -16.59 -48.63
C HIS A 680 4.22 -17.30 -47.49
N GLU A 681 4.35 -16.63 -46.34
CA GLU A 681 5.02 -17.16 -45.14
C GLU A 681 4.42 -18.50 -44.66
N THR A 682 3.11 -18.67 -44.79
CA THR A 682 2.41 -19.93 -44.43
C THR A 682 2.85 -21.15 -45.25
N GLN A 683 3.57 -20.93 -46.34
CA GLN A 683 4.12 -21.98 -47.20
C GLN A 683 5.54 -22.40 -46.77
N LEU A 684 6.15 -21.69 -45.81
CA LEU A 684 7.42 -22.10 -45.22
C LEU A 684 7.24 -23.41 -44.43
N PRO A 685 8.24 -24.31 -44.44
CA PRO A 685 8.21 -25.52 -43.63
C PRO A 685 8.01 -25.15 -42.16
N PRO A 686 7.14 -25.87 -41.43
CA PRO A 686 6.95 -25.61 -40.02
C PRO A 686 8.24 -25.91 -39.25
N TYR A 687 8.51 -25.10 -38.23
CA TYR A 687 9.54 -25.39 -37.25
C TYR A 687 9.16 -26.62 -36.44
N ASN A 688 9.94 -27.69 -36.55
CA ASN A 688 9.71 -28.90 -35.77
C ASN A 688 10.42 -28.77 -34.42
N MET A 689 9.66 -28.86 -33.33
CA MET A 689 10.21 -29.13 -32.01
C MET A 689 10.60 -30.60 -31.94
N ASP A 690 11.87 -30.85 -31.66
CA ASP A 690 12.36 -32.20 -31.39
C ASP A 690 12.27 -32.48 -29.90
N MET A 691 11.60 -33.57 -29.53
CA MET A 691 11.40 -34.01 -28.16
C MET A 691 11.80 -35.48 -28.07
N HIS A 692 12.77 -35.78 -27.21
CA HIS A 692 13.24 -37.15 -26.99
C HIS A 692 13.24 -37.50 -25.50
N VAL A 693 12.80 -38.71 -25.17
CA VAL A 693 12.76 -39.24 -23.81
C VAL A 693 13.71 -40.42 -23.68
N ASP A 694 14.65 -40.33 -22.74
CA ASP A 694 15.70 -41.32 -22.49
C ASP A 694 15.57 -41.93 -21.06
N LYS A 695 15.90 -43.22 -20.91
CA LYS A 695 15.88 -43.95 -19.63
C LYS A 695 17.30 -43.95 -19.05
N ARG A 696 17.46 -43.37 -17.86
CA ARG A 696 18.75 -43.28 -17.16
C ARG A 696 18.65 -43.79 -15.73
N HIS A 697 19.81 -43.97 -15.10
CA HIS A 697 19.91 -44.20 -13.66
C HIS A 697 20.83 -43.12 -13.09
N ASN A 698 20.43 -42.51 -11.99
CA ASN A 698 21.26 -41.54 -11.30
C ASN A 698 22.44 -42.24 -10.58
N ALA A 699 23.36 -41.46 -10.00
CA ALA A 699 24.55 -41.99 -9.31
C ALA A 699 24.25 -42.91 -8.11
N GLN A 700 22.99 -42.93 -7.64
CA GLN A 700 22.50 -43.77 -6.53
C GLN A 700 21.70 -44.99 -7.03
N GLY A 701 21.61 -45.20 -8.35
CA GLY A 701 20.88 -46.32 -8.96
C GLY A 701 19.38 -46.10 -9.13
N THR A 702 18.85 -44.91 -8.81
CA THR A 702 17.43 -44.59 -8.98
C THR A 702 17.12 -44.38 -10.47
N ALA A 703 16.09 -45.06 -10.98
CA ALA A 703 15.66 -44.92 -12.36
C ALA A 703 15.07 -43.52 -12.60
N GLU A 704 15.54 -42.83 -13.62
CA GLU A 704 15.07 -41.51 -14.03
C GLU A 704 14.66 -41.49 -15.52
N ARG A 705 13.85 -40.48 -15.88
CA ARG A 705 13.52 -40.17 -17.27
C ARG A 705 14.03 -38.79 -17.59
N GLN A 706 14.91 -38.70 -18.57
CA GLN A 706 15.37 -37.42 -19.08
C GLN A 706 14.60 -37.07 -20.34
N VAL A 707 13.94 -35.92 -20.33
CA VAL A 707 13.30 -35.36 -21.52
C VAL A 707 14.19 -34.25 -22.07
N THR A 708 14.57 -34.38 -23.34
CA THR A 708 15.37 -33.38 -24.06
C THR A 708 14.49 -32.69 -25.10
N LEU A 709 14.49 -31.35 -25.08
CA LEU A 709 13.71 -30.50 -25.97
C LEU A 709 14.65 -29.58 -26.77
N THR A 710 14.51 -29.58 -28.09
CA THR A 710 15.24 -28.65 -28.97
C THR A 710 14.29 -27.64 -29.57
N LEU A 711 14.52 -26.35 -29.31
CA LEU A 711 13.60 -25.26 -29.60
C LEU A 711 14.25 -24.20 -30.51
N PRO A 712 13.67 -23.87 -31.68
CA PRO A 712 14.13 -22.73 -32.48
C PRO A 712 13.69 -21.43 -31.82
N THR A 713 14.66 -20.60 -31.44
CA THR A 713 14.42 -19.35 -30.68
C THR A 713 13.74 -18.23 -31.50
N HIS A 714 13.71 -18.35 -32.83
CA HIS A 714 13.16 -17.35 -33.76
C HIS A 714 11.76 -17.67 -34.29
N ALA A 715 11.18 -18.81 -33.88
CA ALA A 715 9.85 -19.18 -34.33
C ALA A 715 8.75 -18.45 -33.53
N ASN A 716 7.72 -17.98 -34.23
CA ASN A 716 6.57 -17.29 -33.62
C ASN A 716 5.39 -18.22 -33.29
N ILE A 717 5.36 -19.42 -33.90
CA ILE A 717 4.29 -20.39 -33.72
C ILE A 717 4.91 -21.78 -33.58
N PHE A 718 4.69 -22.42 -32.44
CA PHE A 718 5.09 -23.80 -32.18
C PHE A 718 3.87 -24.71 -32.22
N LYS A 719 3.97 -25.86 -32.87
CA LYS A 719 2.93 -26.88 -32.77
C LYS A 719 2.96 -27.49 -31.37
N HIS A 720 1.80 -27.56 -30.72
CA HIS A 720 1.63 -28.32 -29.48
C HIS A 720 2.10 -29.76 -29.69
N ARG A 721 2.86 -30.28 -28.72
CA ARG A 721 3.51 -31.59 -28.80
C ARG A 721 3.36 -32.29 -27.46
N SER A 722 2.96 -33.55 -27.55
CA SER A 722 2.80 -34.45 -26.43
C SER A 722 3.67 -35.67 -26.66
N GLU A 723 4.40 -36.10 -25.63
CA GLU A 723 5.14 -37.37 -25.64
C GLU A 723 4.66 -38.25 -24.48
N TYR A 724 4.65 -39.55 -24.74
CA TYR A 724 4.17 -40.56 -23.80
C TYR A 724 5.36 -41.37 -23.29
N PHE A 725 5.45 -41.54 -21.97
CA PHE A 725 6.46 -42.40 -21.37
C PHE A 725 5.97 -43.05 -20.08
N TYR A 726 6.66 -44.10 -19.64
CA TYR A 726 6.30 -44.87 -18.45
C TYR A 726 7.35 -44.73 -17.37
N LEU A 727 6.91 -44.58 -16.11
CA LEU A 727 7.75 -44.71 -14.92
C LEU A 727 7.41 -46.01 -14.19
N GLU A 728 8.43 -46.69 -13.67
CA GLU A 728 8.25 -47.85 -12.81
C GLU A 728 8.00 -47.34 -11.38
N THR A 729 6.92 -47.78 -10.75
CA THR A 729 6.64 -47.50 -9.33
C THR A 729 7.54 -48.36 -8.44
N GLN A 730 7.62 -48.04 -7.15
CA GLN A 730 8.40 -48.83 -6.19
C GLN A 730 7.97 -50.31 -6.14
N ASP A 731 6.72 -50.60 -6.52
CA ASP A 731 6.13 -51.94 -6.57
C ASP A 731 6.31 -52.64 -7.94
N GLY A 732 7.05 -52.03 -8.88
CA GLY A 732 7.34 -52.61 -10.20
C GLY A 732 6.25 -52.43 -11.27
N HIS A 733 5.17 -51.69 -10.97
CA HIS A 733 4.13 -51.39 -11.94
C HIS A 733 4.53 -50.24 -12.87
N ARG A 734 4.15 -50.32 -14.16
CA ARG A 734 4.36 -49.24 -15.12
C ARG A 734 3.24 -48.22 -15.02
N HIS A 735 3.56 -47.01 -14.60
CA HIS A 735 2.65 -45.87 -14.58
C HIS A 735 2.88 -45.02 -15.84
N GLU A 736 1.83 -44.85 -16.64
CA GLU A 736 1.88 -44.07 -17.88
C GLU A 736 1.73 -42.56 -17.58
N LEU A 737 2.61 -41.78 -18.19
CA LEU A 737 2.66 -40.34 -18.08
C LEU A 737 2.64 -39.72 -19.47
N THR A 738 1.87 -38.64 -19.60
CA THR A 738 1.88 -37.77 -20.78
C THR A 738 2.57 -36.46 -20.41
N LEU A 739 3.61 -36.08 -21.17
CA LEU A 739 4.20 -34.76 -21.09
C LEU A 739 3.67 -33.91 -22.24
N GLU A 740 2.98 -32.83 -21.88
CA GLU A 740 2.57 -31.77 -22.80
C GLU A 740 3.52 -30.57 -22.70
N VAL A 741 3.99 -30.08 -23.84
CA VAL A 741 4.85 -28.90 -23.94
C VAL A 741 4.14 -27.81 -24.73
N THR A 742 4.03 -26.62 -24.12
CA THR A 742 3.48 -25.43 -24.76
C THR A 742 4.50 -24.29 -24.71
N LEU A 743 4.70 -23.62 -25.84
CA LEU A 743 5.70 -22.55 -25.99
C LEU A 743 5.02 -21.25 -26.40
N GLU A 744 5.40 -20.16 -25.74
CA GLU A 744 4.96 -18.80 -26.01
C GLU A 744 6.22 -17.91 -26.09
N ARG A 745 6.46 -17.20 -27.19
CA ARG A 745 7.55 -16.21 -27.30
C ARG A 745 6.99 -14.79 -27.07
N ASN A 746 7.72 -13.97 -26.34
CA ASN A 746 7.45 -12.54 -26.17
C ASN A 746 8.75 -11.76 -26.36
N ASN A 747 8.91 -11.09 -27.51
CA ASN A 747 10.18 -10.49 -27.94
C ASN A 747 11.34 -11.51 -27.85
N ALA A 748 12.48 -11.14 -27.25
CA ALA A 748 13.63 -12.03 -27.11
C ALA A 748 13.43 -13.19 -26.08
N ASP A 749 12.33 -13.18 -25.31
CA ASP A 749 12.08 -14.19 -24.27
C ASP A 749 11.21 -15.35 -24.76
N LEU A 750 11.63 -16.58 -24.46
CA LEU A 750 10.88 -17.80 -24.73
C LEU A 750 10.32 -18.39 -23.43
N ARG A 751 9.00 -18.44 -23.30
CA ARG A 751 8.30 -19.07 -22.18
C ARG A 751 7.89 -20.49 -22.55
N CYS A 752 8.38 -21.46 -21.77
CA CYS A 752 8.01 -22.86 -21.88
C CYS A 752 7.12 -23.29 -20.71
N LYS A 753 5.96 -23.88 -21.01
CA LYS A 753 5.04 -24.49 -20.04
C LYS A 753 5.08 -26.00 -20.25
N LEU A 754 5.54 -26.72 -19.23
CA LEU A 754 5.58 -28.18 -19.18
C LEU A 754 4.45 -28.69 -18.29
N ARG A 755 3.62 -29.60 -18.80
CA ARG A 755 2.57 -30.26 -18.03
C ARG A 755 2.79 -31.76 -18.06
N LEU A 756 2.93 -32.35 -16.87
CA LEU A 756 3.00 -33.79 -16.71
C LEU A 756 1.64 -34.29 -16.21
N ILE A 757 0.99 -35.14 -17.01
CA ILE A 757 -0.36 -35.65 -16.75
C ILE A 757 -0.24 -37.14 -16.48
N ASN A 758 -0.82 -37.58 -15.36
CA ASN A 758 -1.04 -39.01 -15.11
C ASN A 758 -2.10 -39.50 -16.09
N ALA A 759 -1.76 -40.48 -16.94
CA ALA A 759 -2.80 -41.17 -17.68
C ALA A 759 -3.72 -41.88 -16.65
N PRO A 760 -5.05 -41.84 -16.84
CA PRO A 760 -5.96 -42.54 -15.95
C PRO A 760 -5.64 -44.05 -16.00
N VAL A 761 -5.10 -44.56 -14.90
CA VAL A 761 -4.88 -45.99 -14.74
C VAL A 761 -6.25 -46.61 -14.45
N GLN A 762 -6.74 -47.45 -15.36
CA GLN A 762 -7.87 -48.31 -15.04
C GLN A 762 -7.38 -49.31 -13.99
N LEU A 763 -7.92 -49.20 -12.76
CA LEU A 763 -7.68 -50.19 -11.72
C LEU A 763 -8.19 -51.54 -12.23
N ASP A 764 -7.32 -52.56 -12.26
CA ASP A 764 -7.75 -53.95 -12.40
C ASP A 764 -8.60 -54.30 -11.17
N LEU A 765 -9.92 -54.15 -11.30
CA LEU A 765 -10.87 -54.70 -10.35
C LEU A 765 -10.96 -56.20 -10.62
N PRO A 766 -10.66 -57.08 -9.64
CA PRO A 766 -10.87 -58.51 -9.79
C PRO A 766 -12.39 -58.77 -9.78
N MET A 767 -13.02 -58.64 -10.95
CA MET A 767 -14.43 -58.97 -11.16
C MET A 767 -14.49 -60.30 -11.91
N PHE A 768 -14.84 -61.33 -11.14
CA PHE A 768 -15.32 -62.66 -11.53
C PHE A 768 -14.30 -63.63 -12.16
N GLU A 769 -13.55 -64.31 -11.28
CA GLU A 769 -13.39 -65.76 -11.43
C GLU A 769 -14.06 -66.47 -10.25
N LYS A 770 -15.04 -67.31 -10.60
CA LYS A 770 -15.83 -68.25 -9.79
C LYS A 770 -16.98 -67.69 -8.94
N LEU A 771 -18.18 -67.86 -9.49
CA LEU A 771 -19.27 -68.59 -8.82
C LEU A 771 -20.11 -69.29 -9.90
N GLU A 772 -20.35 -70.59 -9.69
CA GLU A 772 -21.43 -71.35 -10.33
C GLU A 772 -22.81 -70.74 -10.04
#